data_AF-A0A6J3LAM3-F1
#
_entry.id   AF-A0A6J3LAM3-F1
#
_cell.length_a   1.000
_cell.length_b   1.000
_cell.length_c   1.000
_cell.angle_alpha   90.00
_cell.angle_beta   90.00
_cell.angle_gamma   90.00
#
_symmetry.space_group_name_H-M   'P 1'
#
loop_
_entity.id
_entity.type
_entity.pdbx_description
1 polymer ?
#
loop_
_entity_poly.entity_id
_entity_poly.type
_entity_poly.pdbx_seq_one_letter_code
_entity_poly.pdbx_strand_id
1 'polypeptide(L)'
;METRRVPRTKSKNRHHTNKNACPRVSCVCSSLCVSVMSPSNKSADEAINEALLEKLRSCVSKPQEADTFRHIAAKIHARVTSSDRRVRERTLEKLWRKNSGAMEIFITTLENCKDHVINCSIASILHECISPRVAKGKTKGNKNKSATRSSSRMAVMQLINLGITQVLVKLLVNLQHADTISSEVLTQEVLWLLGQIAQRDQKFVSKIKMLNTIKLFHTLLKQHYNNSKTLLPLLLTVKCLARNSISLQVLVKDGISSTLEKTFVCVGYIPHLKLRLLLECFKYFTTSKLCCTKFVKVGLVHLLMRIFERWERFDGPMRLKICNCALITLQHLCVIKAGRKAIKTNNGLQLLYRFCSNCPEDKAYDSLLSRICGIINQCLEKKELPVPEMSPARFVLPEANVRPNSAESGSDIDSQACSVASLGRLYSDLDSGDEEESQNSRTNVKNMNAADEVDESKFFAGVFTSQRSEEDLAEYGAFFKELGNIQNQVCVAKSSTEKLIDAADTRICSSKTKTFTKDPTKEGITKNQTSNNDTAIKIFNDMSSNLSDQQAYCVIASRVKSVIGFVKVAYPDLIGGDGLGKDEPLNNKDRKVCRSKLLTCVERGLHGGTLVQEVVYDLDALASNNSDEQTPADNHLCNWDENRIGKRCSDTKQLHFESRFESGNLRKVIQIGPREYDLILTPDVNSGSRHQWFYFEVSNMEANLPYTFNIINCEKANSQFNFGMKPILFSVTEAQLGRPGWVRTGADICYYRNCYQRPTKGKNYLTTSFTVTFPHAYDVCYLAYHFPYTYSLLMTNIWKWTRRVPSNTYFRAETLCETLNGNNNPLLTITSLDSKNNPIQNRKVIFLTSRVHPGESNASWVMDGTLEALLSNNPYVASLRDDYVFKLVPMLNIEGVVNGCNRYGLTNEDLNRRWSNPNRVLHPVIYHTKGLMEYCTRVLQRPPYVFVDYHGHSRRKNVFLFGCSRSGSWSAADRAKPDQPAQYLMLPHLMQRISPAFALPLCSFKVERNKESTARVAIWRQLGVSRSYTMESSFCGCDQGTLAGLHLDTKHLKAIGQDFCQALSMMKDCAEDWSVEKIPMGEGIPEESGCMEDEISSSCESDESDFET
;
A
#
# COMPACT_ATOMS: atom_id res chain seq x y z
N MET A 1 -6.28 -27.68 64.48
CA MET A 1 -6.81 -26.42 65.05
C MET A 1 -7.08 -25.47 63.90
N GLU A 2 -8.19 -24.75 63.74
CA GLU A 2 -9.57 -24.88 64.23
C GLU A 2 -10.31 -23.63 63.69
N THR A 3 -11.49 -23.79 63.06
CA THR A 3 -12.60 -22.78 63.05
C THR A 3 -12.42 -21.49 62.22
N ARG A 4 -13.44 -20.77 61.69
CA ARG A 4 -14.92 -20.87 61.44
C ARG A 4 -15.19 -19.75 60.36
N ARG A 5 -16.21 -19.69 59.47
CA ARG A 5 -17.42 -20.49 59.15
C ARG A 5 -17.98 -20.11 57.75
N VAL A 6 -18.27 -21.09 56.89
CA VAL A 6 -19.57 -21.33 56.16
C VAL A 6 -20.30 -20.17 55.45
N PRO A 7 -20.68 -20.36 54.15
CA PRO A 7 -22.11 -20.33 53.76
C PRO A 7 -22.70 -21.73 53.47
N ARG A 8 -24.04 -21.88 53.57
CA ARG A 8 -24.76 -23.18 53.48
C ARG A 8 -25.32 -23.48 52.08
N THR A 9 -25.60 -24.78 51.87
CA THR A 9 -26.01 -25.44 50.62
C THR A 9 -27.50 -25.86 50.58
N LYS A 10 -27.94 -26.42 49.43
CA LYS A 10 -29.09 -27.35 49.20
C LYS A 10 -30.51 -26.74 49.04
N SER A 11 -31.49 -27.40 48.39
CA SER A 11 -31.47 -28.37 47.26
C SER A 11 -32.89 -28.85 46.85
N LYS A 12 -33.03 -29.34 45.59
CA LYS A 12 -33.87 -30.49 45.13
C LYS A 12 -35.41 -30.37 44.99
N ASN A 13 -35.90 -31.20 44.05
CA ASN A 13 -37.25 -31.85 43.96
C ASN A 13 -38.47 -30.97 43.53
N ARG A 14 -39.51 -31.50 42.85
CA ARG A 14 -39.78 -32.81 42.20
C ARG A 14 -40.99 -32.73 41.23
N HIS A 15 -41.08 -33.68 40.29
CA HIS A 15 -42.29 -34.21 39.59
C HIS A 15 -43.19 -33.25 38.77
N HIS A 16 -43.79 -33.55 37.61
CA HIS A 16 -44.35 -34.73 36.87
C HIS A 16 -45.89 -34.62 36.75
N THR A 17 -46.41 -34.38 35.54
CA THR A 17 -47.74 -34.82 35.07
C THR A 17 -47.75 -34.89 33.54
N ASN A 18 -48.42 -35.91 32.98
CA ASN A 18 -48.62 -36.11 31.54
C ASN A 18 -49.87 -35.38 31.03
N LYS A 19 -49.92 -35.11 29.71
CA LYS A 19 -51.01 -35.59 28.84
C LYS A 19 -50.66 -35.45 27.35
N ASN A 20 -50.87 -36.53 26.60
CA ASN A 20 -50.82 -36.57 25.14
C ASN A 20 -52.18 -36.19 24.54
N ALA A 21 -52.21 -35.58 23.36
CA ALA A 21 -53.20 -35.85 22.30
C ALA A 21 -52.84 -35.16 20.97
N CYS A 22 -52.81 -35.96 19.91
CA CYS A 22 -52.97 -35.62 18.49
C CYS A 22 -53.92 -36.71 17.93
N PRO A 23 -54.42 -36.72 16.66
CA PRO A 23 -54.20 -35.79 15.54
C PRO A 23 -55.46 -35.52 14.67
N ARG A 24 -55.29 -34.93 13.46
CA ARG A 24 -56.16 -35.02 12.25
C ARG A 24 -57.64 -34.50 12.38
N VAL A 25 -58.36 -34.03 11.36
CA VAL A 25 -58.32 -34.11 9.87
C VAL A 25 -58.66 -32.73 9.25
N SER A 26 -58.38 -32.53 7.97
CA SER A 26 -58.76 -31.39 7.12
C SER A 26 -60.24 -31.33 6.72
N CYS A 27 -60.75 -30.15 6.36
CA CYS A 27 -61.69 -30.04 5.24
C CYS A 27 -61.55 -28.70 4.48
N VAL A 28 -62.09 -28.66 3.27
CA VAL A 28 -61.95 -27.58 2.28
C VAL A 28 -63.22 -26.73 2.22
N CYS A 29 -63.09 -25.40 2.13
CA CYS A 29 -63.90 -24.61 1.20
C CYS A 29 -63.37 -23.18 1.01
N SER A 30 -63.45 -22.69 -0.22
CA SER A 30 -63.18 -21.31 -0.60
C SER A 30 -64.37 -20.74 -1.36
N SER A 31 -65.06 -19.74 -0.82
CA SER A 31 -65.80 -18.74 -1.60
C SER A 31 -66.34 -17.60 -0.72
N LEU A 32 -66.80 -16.56 -1.41
CA LEU A 32 -67.13 -15.22 -0.93
C LEU A 32 -68.17 -15.18 0.20
N CYS A 33 -67.97 -14.23 1.13
CA CYS A 33 -69.05 -13.34 1.51
C CYS A 33 -68.49 -11.94 1.82
N VAL A 34 -69.16 -10.89 1.33
CA VAL A 34 -68.70 -9.49 1.50
C VAL A 34 -69.15 -8.97 2.87
N SER A 35 -68.24 -8.32 3.61
CA SER A 35 -68.62 -7.54 4.79
C SER A 35 -67.99 -6.15 4.76
N VAL A 36 -68.88 -5.16 4.91
CA VAL A 36 -68.70 -3.72 4.72
C VAL A 36 -67.55 -3.13 5.54
N MET A 37 -66.79 -2.21 4.95
CA MET A 37 -65.81 -1.38 5.66
C MET A 37 -66.48 -0.49 6.71
N SER A 38 -66.01 -0.53 7.96
CA SER A 38 -66.33 0.48 8.98
C SER A 38 -65.03 1.17 9.45
N PRO A 39 -64.96 2.52 9.42
CA PRO A 39 -63.77 3.25 9.84
C PRO A 39 -63.79 3.60 11.33
N SER A 40 -62.61 3.97 11.82
CA SER A 40 -62.32 4.62 13.12
C SER A 40 -62.30 3.73 14.38
N ASN A 41 -61.11 3.68 14.98
CA ASN A 41 -60.95 3.72 16.43
C ASN A 41 -59.56 4.30 16.74
N LYS A 42 -59.42 5.64 16.53
CA LYS A 42 -58.20 6.38 16.91
C LYS A 42 -58.11 6.42 18.43
N SER A 43 -56.94 6.15 19.01
CA SER A 43 -56.80 6.26 20.46
C SER A 43 -56.87 7.73 20.91
N ALA A 44 -57.34 8.00 22.13
CA ALA A 44 -57.55 9.38 22.61
C ALA A 44 -56.27 10.24 22.54
N ASP A 45 -55.10 9.65 22.81
CA ASP A 45 -53.79 10.29 22.63
C ASP A 45 -53.52 10.76 21.20
N GLU A 46 -53.99 10.01 20.21
CA GLU A 46 -53.79 10.32 18.81
C GLU A 46 -54.66 11.49 18.39
N ALA A 47 -55.90 11.56 18.87
CA ALA A 47 -56.80 12.70 18.68
C ALA A 47 -56.25 13.97 19.36
N ILE A 48 -55.79 13.87 20.61
CA ILE A 48 -55.13 14.99 21.32
C ILE A 48 -53.89 15.47 20.55
N ASN A 49 -53.08 14.56 20.02
CA ASN A 49 -51.89 14.94 19.26
C ASN A 49 -52.21 15.55 17.89
N GLU A 50 -53.26 15.11 17.18
CA GLU A 50 -53.71 15.81 15.95
C GLU A 50 -54.23 17.21 16.30
N ALA A 51 -55.11 17.35 17.30
CA ALA A 51 -55.68 18.64 17.69
C ALA A 51 -54.61 19.66 18.16
N LEU A 52 -53.52 19.19 18.79
CA LEU A 52 -52.37 20.04 19.12
C LEU A 52 -51.56 20.45 17.87
N LEU A 53 -51.40 19.56 16.90
CA LEU A 53 -50.71 19.85 15.63
C LEU A 53 -51.52 20.78 14.72
N GLU A 54 -52.84 20.62 14.69
CA GLU A 54 -53.78 21.46 13.94
C GLU A 54 -53.81 22.88 14.51
N LYS A 55 -53.88 23.02 15.83
CA LYS A 55 -53.78 24.33 16.50
C LYS A 55 -52.38 24.96 16.36
N LEU A 56 -51.32 24.15 16.37
CA LEU A 56 -49.96 24.63 16.07
C LEU A 56 -49.86 25.21 14.65
N ARG A 57 -50.52 24.58 13.66
CA ARG A 57 -50.61 25.11 12.28
C ARG A 57 -51.43 26.40 12.22
N SER A 58 -52.58 26.48 12.89
CA SER A 58 -53.45 27.67 12.81
C SER A 58 -52.85 28.91 13.48
N CYS A 59 -52.01 28.76 14.52
CA CYS A 59 -51.32 29.91 15.12
C CYS A 59 -50.23 30.51 14.20
N VAL A 60 -49.69 29.76 13.23
CA VAL A 60 -48.68 30.29 12.28
C VAL A 60 -49.31 31.27 11.28
N SER A 61 -50.60 31.15 10.95
CA SER A 61 -51.29 32.09 10.08
C SER A 61 -51.83 33.34 10.79
N LYS A 62 -51.66 33.47 12.12
CA LYS A 62 -52.12 34.63 12.93
C LYS A 62 -51.04 35.08 13.94
N PRO A 63 -50.10 35.95 13.57
CA PRO A 63 -48.95 36.32 14.41
C PRO A 63 -49.25 37.06 15.73
N GLN A 64 -50.50 37.48 15.98
CA GLN A 64 -50.87 38.28 17.16
C GLN A 64 -51.17 37.46 18.43
N GLU A 65 -51.31 36.12 18.32
CA GLU A 65 -51.66 35.25 19.45
C GLU A 65 -50.45 34.56 20.11
N ALA A 66 -49.48 35.34 20.61
CA ALA A 66 -48.27 34.81 21.24
C ALA A 66 -48.58 33.90 22.44
N ASP A 67 -49.56 34.25 23.26
CA ASP A 67 -49.92 33.48 24.46
C ASP A 67 -50.61 32.15 24.12
N THR A 68 -51.47 32.12 23.09
CA THR A 68 -52.05 30.89 22.54
C THR A 68 -50.95 29.94 22.07
N PHE A 69 -49.95 30.46 21.33
CA PHE A 69 -48.81 29.66 20.88
C PHE A 69 -47.97 29.16 22.07
N ARG A 70 -47.67 30.01 23.07
CA ARG A 70 -46.92 29.61 24.27
C ARG A 70 -47.62 28.49 25.03
N HIS A 71 -48.96 28.54 25.14
CA HIS A 71 -49.78 27.49 25.76
C HIS A 71 -49.78 26.16 24.97
N ILE A 72 -49.84 26.22 23.64
CA ILE A 72 -49.75 25.03 22.76
C ILE A 72 -48.34 24.41 22.85
N ALA A 73 -47.28 25.21 22.76
CA ALA A 73 -45.90 24.77 22.90
C ALA A 73 -45.65 24.11 24.26
N ALA A 74 -46.14 24.70 25.36
CA ALA A 74 -46.06 24.10 26.70
C ALA A 74 -46.81 22.74 26.78
N LYS A 75 -47.99 22.62 26.18
CA LYS A 75 -48.76 21.36 26.13
C LYS A 75 -48.06 20.27 25.31
N ILE A 76 -47.44 20.62 24.18
CA ILE A 76 -46.61 19.68 23.40
C ILE A 76 -45.37 19.28 24.21
N HIS A 77 -44.69 20.25 24.83
CA HIS A 77 -43.51 20.01 25.67
C HIS A 77 -43.81 19.03 26.83
N ALA A 78 -44.93 19.22 27.55
CA ALA A 78 -45.37 18.32 28.61
C ALA A 78 -45.67 16.89 28.11
N ARG A 79 -46.20 16.72 26.89
CA ARG A 79 -46.45 15.39 26.30
C ARG A 79 -45.16 14.72 25.82
N VAL A 80 -44.18 15.45 25.28
CA VAL A 80 -42.87 14.87 24.91
C VAL A 80 -41.92 14.66 26.08
N THR A 81 -42.18 15.24 27.25
CA THR A 81 -41.42 14.98 28.50
C THR A 81 -42.14 14.03 29.46
N SER A 82 -43.33 13.54 29.07
CA SER A 82 -44.20 12.73 29.93
C SER A 82 -43.51 11.50 30.52
N SER A 83 -43.83 11.22 31.79
CA SER A 83 -43.50 10.00 32.50
C SER A 83 -44.16 8.76 31.87
N ASP A 84 -45.33 8.90 31.24
CA ASP A 84 -45.90 7.84 30.42
C ASP A 84 -45.12 7.71 29.11
N ARG A 85 -44.41 6.59 29.01
CA ARG A 85 -43.64 6.20 27.84
C ARG A 85 -44.48 6.09 26.57
N ARG A 86 -45.74 5.62 26.65
CA ARG A 86 -46.63 5.45 25.49
C ARG A 86 -47.05 6.81 24.93
N VAL A 87 -47.48 7.73 25.79
CA VAL A 87 -47.80 9.11 25.42
C VAL A 87 -46.58 9.76 24.76
N ARG A 88 -45.42 9.71 25.43
CA ARG A 88 -44.18 10.32 24.95
C ARG A 88 -43.69 9.74 23.62
N GLU A 89 -43.65 8.42 23.48
CA GLU A 89 -43.19 7.77 22.24
C GLU A 89 -44.13 8.09 21.07
N ARG A 90 -45.46 8.05 21.26
CA ARG A 90 -46.47 8.41 20.23
C ARG A 90 -46.42 9.88 19.84
N THR A 91 -46.33 10.80 20.81
CA THR A 91 -46.27 12.24 20.52
C THR A 91 -45.00 12.58 19.76
N LEU A 92 -43.85 12.07 20.20
CA LEU A 92 -42.59 12.25 19.47
C LEU A 92 -42.65 11.63 18.06
N GLU A 93 -43.27 10.46 17.87
CA GLU A 93 -43.41 9.86 16.54
C GLU A 93 -44.22 10.72 15.57
N LYS A 94 -45.31 11.36 16.03
CA LYS A 94 -46.06 12.29 15.17
C LYS A 94 -45.25 13.53 14.81
N LEU A 95 -44.44 14.08 15.72
CA LEU A 95 -43.67 15.30 15.49
C LEU A 95 -42.57 15.17 14.42
N TRP A 96 -41.92 14.01 14.24
CA TRP A 96 -40.88 13.83 13.20
C TRP A 96 -41.38 13.14 11.91
N ARG A 97 -42.64 12.74 11.82
CA ARG A 97 -43.23 12.34 10.52
C ARG A 97 -43.34 13.57 9.62
N LYS A 98 -42.78 13.51 8.40
CA LYS A 98 -42.78 14.64 7.43
C LYS A 98 -44.14 15.31 7.28
N ASN A 99 -45.20 14.51 7.10
CA ASN A 99 -46.58 14.96 6.88
C ASN A 99 -47.20 15.76 8.05
N SER A 100 -46.50 15.90 9.19
CA SER A 100 -46.92 16.76 10.30
C SER A 100 -46.66 18.25 10.04
N GLY A 101 -45.61 18.61 9.30
CA GLY A 101 -45.11 19.99 9.18
C GLY A 101 -44.55 20.58 10.49
N ALA A 102 -44.55 19.83 11.61
CA ALA A 102 -44.25 20.37 12.93
C ALA A 102 -42.80 20.90 13.04
N MET A 103 -41.85 20.19 12.42
CA MET A 103 -40.44 20.59 12.39
C MET A 103 -40.21 21.87 11.57
N GLU A 104 -40.96 22.08 10.48
CA GLU A 104 -40.90 23.32 9.69
C GLU A 104 -41.45 24.50 10.50
N ILE A 105 -42.58 24.32 11.19
CA ILE A 105 -43.14 25.32 12.10
C ILE A 105 -42.15 25.67 13.21
N PHE A 106 -41.61 24.68 13.93
CA PHE A 106 -40.65 24.90 15.01
C PHE A 106 -39.39 25.66 14.55
N ILE A 107 -38.85 25.35 13.37
CA ILE A 107 -37.69 26.07 12.81
C ILE A 107 -38.08 27.52 12.44
N THR A 108 -39.24 27.71 11.81
CA THR A 108 -39.72 29.02 11.38
C THR A 108 -40.01 29.92 12.60
N THR A 109 -40.58 29.37 13.67
CA THR A 109 -40.78 30.09 14.92
C THR A 109 -39.45 30.40 15.62
N LEU A 110 -38.49 29.48 15.68
CA LEU A 110 -37.16 29.74 16.27
C LEU A 110 -36.36 30.82 15.52
N GLU A 111 -36.62 31.03 14.23
CA GLU A 111 -35.95 32.08 13.44
C GLU A 111 -36.61 33.47 13.59
N ASN A 112 -37.94 33.53 13.77
CA ASN A 112 -38.70 34.77 13.73
C ASN A 112 -39.24 35.24 15.11
N CYS A 113 -39.35 34.36 16.10
CA CYS A 113 -39.93 34.69 17.40
C CYS A 113 -38.90 35.32 18.34
N LYS A 114 -39.26 36.44 18.97
CA LYS A 114 -38.44 37.13 19.98
C LYS A 114 -38.73 36.66 21.43
N ASP A 115 -39.80 35.90 21.66
CA ASP A 115 -40.15 35.38 22.99
C ASP A 115 -39.21 34.22 23.38
N HIS A 116 -38.35 34.46 24.36
CA HIS A 116 -37.41 33.46 24.87
C HIS A 116 -38.08 32.24 25.54
N VAL A 117 -39.30 32.38 26.08
CA VAL A 117 -40.05 31.28 26.70
C VAL A 117 -40.67 30.36 25.65
N ILE A 118 -41.19 30.94 24.55
CA ILE A 118 -41.61 30.17 23.37
C ILE A 118 -40.41 29.45 22.76
N ASN A 119 -39.30 30.16 22.50
CA ASN A 119 -38.10 29.56 21.93
C ASN A 119 -37.50 28.47 22.84
N CYS A 120 -37.51 28.64 24.16
CA CYS A 120 -37.07 27.61 25.11
C CYS A 120 -37.99 26.38 25.06
N SER A 121 -39.31 26.57 24.99
CA SER A 121 -40.27 25.46 24.88
C SER A 121 -40.03 24.66 23.59
N ILE A 122 -39.78 25.32 22.47
CA ILE A 122 -39.47 24.66 21.18
C ILE A 122 -38.12 23.95 21.24
N ALA A 123 -37.08 24.59 21.78
CA ALA A 123 -35.74 23.99 21.91
C ALA A 123 -35.80 22.68 22.73
N SER A 124 -36.53 22.68 23.85
CA SER A 124 -36.75 21.47 24.66
C SER A 124 -37.56 20.38 23.95
N ILE A 125 -38.54 20.74 23.11
CA ILE A 125 -39.25 19.77 22.25
C ILE A 125 -38.27 19.15 21.25
N LEU A 126 -37.41 19.95 20.61
CA LEU A 126 -36.39 19.46 19.68
C LEU A 126 -35.34 18.57 20.39
N HIS A 127 -35.03 18.84 21.66
CA HIS A 127 -34.14 18.04 22.49
C HIS A 127 -34.67 16.61 22.63
N GLU A 128 -35.92 16.41 23.08
CA GLU A 128 -36.54 15.07 23.18
C GLU A 128 -36.74 14.38 21.80
N CYS A 129 -36.91 15.16 20.72
CA CYS A 129 -36.97 14.64 19.36
C CYS A 129 -35.65 13.98 18.91
N ILE A 130 -34.49 14.56 19.23
CA ILE A 130 -33.18 14.05 18.80
C ILE A 130 -32.45 13.22 19.87
N SER A 131 -32.97 13.19 21.10
CA SER A 131 -32.37 12.55 22.27
C SER A 131 -32.03 11.05 22.06
N PRO A 132 -30.79 10.60 22.38
CA PRO A 132 -30.42 9.18 22.27
C PRO A 132 -31.12 8.28 23.30
N ARG A 133 -32.28 7.72 22.94
CA ARG A 133 -33.08 6.88 23.85
C ARG A 133 -32.34 5.58 24.22
N VAL A 134 -32.05 5.40 25.51
CA VAL A 134 -31.49 4.17 26.09
C VAL A 134 -32.63 3.31 26.63
N ALA A 135 -32.79 2.10 26.10
CA ALA A 135 -33.76 1.13 26.61
C ALA A 135 -33.29 0.56 27.96
N LYS A 136 -33.83 1.08 29.07
CA LYS A 136 -33.73 0.43 30.39
C LYS A 136 -34.62 -0.82 30.40
N GLY A 137 -34.01 -2.00 30.43
CA GLY A 137 -34.71 -3.28 30.63
C GLY A 137 -34.00 -4.48 30.00
N LYS A 138 -33.69 -5.51 30.80
CA LYS A 138 -33.24 -6.83 30.32
C LYS A 138 -34.46 -7.70 29.99
N THR A 139 -35.01 -7.58 28.79
CA THR A 139 -36.01 -8.55 28.27
C THR A 139 -35.48 -9.27 27.02
N LYS A 140 -35.71 -10.58 26.94
CA LYS A 140 -35.32 -11.41 25.79
C LYS A 140 -36.28 -11.15 24.61
N GLY A 141 -35.89 -10.26 23.70
CA GLY A 141 -36.63 -9.99 22.47
C GLY A 141 -35.79 -9.14 21.51
N ASN A 142 -35.18 -9.76 20.50
CA ASN A 142 -34.08 -9.11 19.77
C ASN A 142 -34.52 -8.20 18.60
N LYS A 143 -35.78 -8.31 18.12
CA LYS A 143 -36.24 -7.60 16.90
C LYS A 143 -36.43 -6.09 17.08
N ASN A 144 -36.86 -5.59 18.25
CA ASN A 144 -37.25 -4.18 18.43
C ASN A 144 -36.10 -3.20 18.79
N LYS A 145 -34.85 -3.68 18.90
CA LYS A 145 -33.69 -2.82 19.24
C LYS A 145 -33.21 -1.92 18.09
N SER A 146 -33.61 -2.22 16.85
CA SER A 146 -33.17 -1.50 15.65
C SER A 146 -33.97 -0.20 15.42
N ALA A 147 -35.31 -0.30 15.41
CA ALA A 147 -36.21 0.75 14.93
C ALA A 147 -36.05 2.10 15.67
N THR A 148 -36.05 2.10 17.01
CA THR A 148 -35.98 3.34 17.82
C THR A 148 -34.65 4.10 17.69
N ARG A 149 -33.56 3.43 17.30
CA ARG A 149 -32.28 4.09 16.96
C ARG A 149 -32.29 4.70 15.55
N SER A 150 -33.19 4.27 14.68
CA SER A 150 -33.40 4.87 13.36
C SER A 150 -34.17 6.18 13.46
N SER A 151 -35.24 6.23 14.27
CA SER A 151 -36.14 7.39 14.41
C SER A 151 -35.42 8.70 14.73
N SER A 152 -34.61 8.77 15.79
CA SER A 152 -33.91 10.03 16.13
C SER A 152 -32.80 10.39 15.13
N ARG A 153 -32.20 9.40 14.44
CA ARG A 153 -31.27 9.65 13.34
C ARG A 153 -31.97 10.28 12.14
N MET A 154 -33.21 9.88 11.84
CA MET A 154 -34.03 10.50 10.79
C MET A 154 -34.46 11.92 11.18
N ALA A 155 -34.91 12.13 12.42
CA ALA A 155 -35.27 13.46 12.93
C ALA A 155 -34.11 14.46 12.82
N VAL A 156 -32.89 14.08 13.23
CA VAL A 156 -31.68 14.92 13.07
C VAL A 156 -31.44 15.26 11.59
N MET A 157 -31.59 14.29 10.68
CA MET A 157 -31.35 14.53 9.26
C MET A 157 -32.42 15.45 8.63
N GLN A 158 -33.68 15.33 9.05
CA GLN A 158 -34.75 16.25 8.65
C GLN A 158 -34.43 17.68 9.09
N LEU A 159 -34.08 17.89 10.36
CA LEU A 159 -33.73 19.21 10.88
C LEU A 159 -32.53 19.83 10.13
N ILE A 160 -31.50 19.03 9.81
CA ILE A 160 -30.33 19.47 9.02
C ILE A 160 -30.73 19.94 7.62
N ASN A 161 -31.63 19.21 6.96
CA ASN A 161 -32.15 19.57 5.63
C ASN A 161 -33.03 20.83 5.68
N LEU A 162 -33.78 21.03 6.77
CA LEU A 162 -34.57 22.23 7.05
C LEU A 162 -33.74 23.43 7.56
N GLY A 163 -32.41 23.34 7.59
CA GLY A 163 -31.53 24.47 7.90
C GLY A 163 -31.38 24.84 9.38
N ILE A 164 -31.79 23.96 10.32
CA ILE A 164 -31.72 24.17 11.78
C ILE A 164 -30.38 24.78 12.26
N THR A 165 -29.27 24.36 11.66
CA THR A 165 -27.91 24.78 12.00
C THR A 165 -27.74 26.28 11.88
N GLN A 166 -28.36 26.92 10.88
CA GLN A 166 -28.26 28.36 10.69
C GLN A 166 -29.15 29.13 11.68
N VAL A 167 -30.38 28.63 11.91
CA VAL A 167 -31.34 29.23 12.84
C VAL A 167 -30.82 29.23 14.28
N LEU A 168 -30.36 28.08 14.78
CA LEU A 168 -29.81 27.96 16.12
C LEU A 168 -28.56 28.84 16.33
N VAL A 169 -27.76 29.07 15.28
CA VAL A 169 -26.57 29.93 15.35
C VAL A 169 -26.93 31.41 15.33
N LYS A 170 -27.91 31.84 14.51
CA LYS A 170 -28.47 33.21 14.59
C LYS A 170 -29.04 33.50 15.97
N LEU A 171 -29.85 32.58 16.50
CA LEU A 171 -30.45 32.68 17.84
C LEU A 171 -29.36 32.77 18.94
N LEU A 172 -28.30 31.96 18.84
CA LEU A 172 -27.17 31.99 19.79
C LEU A 172 -26.35 33.30 19.72
N VAL A 173 -26.28 33.98 18.56
CA VAL A 173 -25.69 35.32 18.45
C VAL A 173 -26.59 36.34 19.16
N ASN A 174 -27.89 36.33 18.90
CA ASN A 174 -28.85 37.25 19.51
C ASN A 174 -28.87 37.14 21.05
N LEU A 175 -28.63 35.94 21.59
CA LEU A 175 -28.60 35.67 23.03
C LEU A 175 -27.32 36.15 23.74
N GLN A 176 -26.26 36.55 23.01
CA GLN A 176 -24.99 37.00 23.64
C GLN A 176 -25.12 38.30 24.45
N HIS A 177 -26.22 39.05 24.30
CA HIS A 177 -26.46 40.36 24.90
C HIS A 177 -27.73 40.40 25.75
N ALA A 178 -28.26 39.24 26.17
CA ALA A 178 -29.53 39.12 26.89
C ALA A 178 -29.32 38.56 28.31
N ASP A 179 -29.24 39.45 29.30
CA ASP A 179 -29.03 39.10 30.72
C ASP A 179 -30.34 38.74 31.43
N THR A 180 -30.92 37.57 31.10
CA THR A 180 -32.10 37.01 31.79
C THR A 180 -31.92 35.54 32.11
N ILE A 181 -32.62 35.03 33.14
CA ILE A 181 -32.61 33.61 33.48
C ILE A 181 -33.16 32.77 32.30
N SER A 182 -34.17 33.28 31.59
CA SER A 182 -34.78 32.64 30.41
C SER A 182 -33.81 32.50 29.24
N SER A 183 -32.95 33.50 29.00
CA SER A 183 -31.92 33.45 27.94
C SER A 183 -30.76 32.53 28.32
N GLU A 184 -30.41 32.37 29.61
CA GLU A 184 -29.42 31.35 30.00
C GLU A 184 -29.94 29.93 29.73
N VAL A 185 -31.16 29.59 30.19
CA VAL A 185 -31.74 28.25 29.97
C VAL A 185 -31.88 27.94 28.47
N LEU A 186 -32.38 28.90 27.68
CA LEU A 186 -32.44 28.77 26.23
C LEU A 186 -31.04 28.58 25.59
N THR A 187 -30.01 29.26 26.10
CA THR A 187 -28.62 29.07 25.65
C THR A 187 -28.10 27.66 25.97
N GLN A 188 -28.44 27.09 27.14
CA GLN A 188 -28.06 25.70 27.48
C GLN A 188 -28.68 24.70 26.49
N GLU A 189 -29.96 24.87 26.14
CA GLU A 189 -30.69 24.02 25.18
C GLU A 189 -30.18 24.18 23.74
N VAL A 190 -30.01 25.41 23.26
CA VAL A 190 -29.47 25.71 21.91
C VAL A 190 -28.07 25.14 21.73
N LEU A 191 -27.21 25.26 22.75
CA LEU A 191 -25.88 24.64 22.74
C LEU A 191 -25.96 23.12 22.68
N TRP A 192 -26.85 22.50 23.47
CA TRP A 192 -27.03 21.04 23.45
C TRP A 192 -27.46 20.53 22.07
N LEU A 193 -28.46 21.18 21.45
CA LEU A 193 -28.92 20.86 20.09
C LEU A 193 -27.79 20.94 19.08
N LEU A 194 -27.04 22.06 19.07
CA LEU A 194 -25.88 22.26 18.19
C LEU A 194 -24.81 21.18 18.39
N GLY A 195 -24.54 20.77 19.64
CA GLY A 195 -23.57 19.70 19.95
C GLY A 195 -23.95 18.33 19.39
N GLN A 196 -25.25 18.03 19.19
CA GLN A 196 -25.69 16.82 18.49
C GLN A 196 -25.68 16.99 16.96
N ILE A 197 -26.19 18.12 16.47
CA ILE A 197 -26.31 18.43 15.03
C ILE A 197 -24.94 18.51 14.36
N ALA A 198 -23.95 19.15 15.00
CA ALA A 198 -22.58 19.28 14.50
C ALA A 198 -21.88 17.93 14.26
N GLN A 199 -22.31 16.85 14.93
CA GLN A 199 -21.75 15.51 14.70
C GLN A 199 -22.33 14.79 13.48
N ARG A 200 -23.32 15.38 12.80
CA ARG A 200 -24.09 14.77 11.68
C ARG A 200 -24.16 15.65 10.44
N ASP A 201 -24.20 16.98 10.58
CA ASP A 201 -24.24 17.93 9.47
C ASP A 201 -22.87 18.04 8.79
N GLN A 202 -22.72 17.40 7.63
CA GLN A 202 -21.46 17.43 6.86
C GLN A 202 -21.08 18.84 6.37
N LYS A 203 -22.05 19.77 6.29
CA LYS A 203 -21.81 21.17 5.91
C LYS A 203 -21.75 22.11 7.12
N PHE A 204 -21.72 21.58 8.35
CA PHE A 204 -21.71 22.37 9.59
C PHE A 204 -20.66 23.48 9.58
N VAL A 205 -19.38 23.14 9.38
CA VAL A 205 -18.29 24.13 9.44
C VAL A 205 -18.43 25.19 8.34
N SER A 206 -18.88 24.80 7.14
CA SER A 206 -19.15 25.73 6.05
C SER A 206 -20.27 26.71 6.40
N LYS A 207 -21.34 26.25 7.06
CA LYS A 207 -22.43 27.10 7.57
C LYS A 207 -21.94 28.08 8.64
N ILE A 208 -21.13 27.63 9.61
CA ILE A 208 -20.54 28.51 10.63
C ILE A 208 -19.59 29.54 10.00
N LYS A 209 -18.82 29.15 8.96
CA LYS A 209 -17.96 30.07 8.20
C LYS A 209 -18.79 31.14 7.47
N MET A 210 -19.87 30.75 6.78
CA MET A 210 -20.74 31.71 6.05
C MET A 210 -21.44 32.71 6.99
N LEU A 211 -21.72 32.32 8.23
CA LEU A 211 -22.28 33.20 9.27
C LEU A 211 -21.20 34.01 10.02
N ASN A 212 -19.91 33.84 9.70
CA ASN A 212 -18.75 34.43 10.39
C ASN A 212 -18.66 34.12 11.91
N THR A 213 -19.44 33.16 12.42
CA THR A 213 -19.61 32.85 13.85
C THR A 213 -18.58 31.85 14.40
N ILE A 214 -17.41 31.70 13.78
CA ILE A 214 -16.37 30.77 14.27
C ILE A 214 -15.91 31.19 15.68
N LYS A 215 -15.71 32.50 15.92
CA LYS A 215 -15.25 33.05 17.21
C LYS A 215 -16.26 32.90 18.35
N LEU A 216 -17.57 32.90 18.05
CA LEU A 216 -18.67 32.73 19.02
C LEU A 216 -18.42 31.54 19.96
N PHE A 217 -18.01 30.41 19.39
CA PHE A 217 -17.78 29.17 20.14
C PHE A 217 -16.50 29.19 21.00
N HIS A 218 -15.54 30.09 20.71
CA HIS A 218 -14.44 30.37 21.63
C HIS A 218 -14.91 31.25 22.79
N THR A 219 -15.66 32.33 22.52
CA THR A 219 -16.21 33.22 23.56
C THR A 219 -17.09 32.45 24.55
N LEU A 220 -18.03 31.63 24.05
CA LEU A 220 -18.91 30.81 24.89
C LEU A 220 -18.15 29.74 25.69
N LEU A 221 -17.09 29.15 25.13
CA LEU A 221 -16.20 28.26 25.88
C LEU A 221 -15.45 29.03 26.99
N LYS A 222 -14.99 30.25 26.71
CA LYS A 222 -14.31 31.12 27.69
C LYS A 222 -15.25 31.57 28.81
N GLN A 223 -16.54 31.74 28.54
CA GLN A 223 -17.57 32.07 29.54
C GLN A 223 -18.01 30.84 30.37
N HIS A 224 -18.06 29.65 29.77
CA HIS A 224 -18.73 28.49 30.38
C HIS A 224 -17.87 27.23 30.58
N TYR A 225 -16.54 27.32 30.53
CA TYR A 225 -15.64 26.16 30.69
C TYR A 225 -15.79 25.42 32.04
N ASN A 226 -16.36 26.07 33.06
CA ASN A 226 -16.68 25.50 34.37
C ASN A 226 -18.11 24.94 34.48
N ASN A 227 -19.05 25.36 33.61
CA ASN A 227 -20.44 24.93 33.68
C ASN A 227 -20.59 23.48 33.19
N SER A 228 -21.06 22.62 34.10
CA SER A 228 -21.12 21.18 33.88
C SER A 228 -22.03 20.76 32.72
N LYS A 229 -23.08 21.53 32.43
CA LYS A 229 -24.09 21.24 31.39
C LYS A 229 -23.63 21.68 30.01
N THR A 230 -23.16 22.91 29.86
CA THR A 230 -22.82 23.53 28.56
C THR A 230 -21.46 23.13 28.01
N LEU A 231 -20.48 22.81 28.87
CA LEU A 231 -19.15 22.40 28.44
C LEU A 231 -19.18 21.17 27.52
N LEU A 232 -20.05 20.18 27.79
CA LEU A 232 -20.09 18.95 27.02
C LEU A 232 -20.53 19.21 25.55
N PRO A 233 -21.64 19.93 25.27
CA PRO A 233 -21.96 20.39 23.92
C PRO A 233 -20.91 21.32 23.30
N LEU A 234 -20.34 22.27 24.05
CA LEU A 234 -19.32 23.18 23.54
C LEU A 234 -18.08 22.42 23.03
N LEU A 235 -17.60 21.40 23.76
CA LEU A 235 -16.51 20.54 23.31
C LEU A 235 -16.87 19.73 22.06
N LEU A 236 -18.13 19.29 21.90
CA LEU A 236 -18.58 18.60 20.68
C LEU A 236 -18.56 19.52 19.46
N THR A 237 -19.02 20.76 19.61
CA THR A 237 -19.01 21.78 18.55
C THR A 237 -17.60 22.25 18.21
N VAL A 238 -16.77 22.58 19.20
CA VAL A 238 -15.36 22.98 19.01
C VAL A 238 -14.55 21.84 18.36
N LYS A 239 -14.79 20.58 18.73
CA LYS A 239 -14.21 19.41 18.05
C LYS A 239 -14.63 19.33 16.59
N CYS A 240 -15.87 19.66 16.25
CA CYS A 240 -16.32 19.64 14.85
C CYS A 240 -15.63 20.74 14.03
N LEU A 241 -15.51 21.96 14.56
CA LEU A 241 -14.76 23.04 13.94
C LEU A 241 -13.29 22.65 13.74
N ALA A 242 -12.63 22.12 14.77
CA ALA A 242 -11.23 21.72 14.73
C ALA A 242 -10.88 20.64 13.69
N ARG A 243 -11.86 19.96 13.08
CA ARG A 243 -11.63 19.06 11.93
C ARG A 243 -11.27 19.80 10.63
N ASN A 244 -11.62 21.08 10.52
CA ASN A 244 -11.36 21.90 9.35
C ASN A 244 -10.20 22.87 9.64
N SER A 245 -9.16 22.81 8.82
CA SER A 245 -7.92 23.58 8.95
C SER A 245 -8.14 25.10 9.04
N ILE A 246 -9.07 25.67 8.25
CA ILE A 246 -9.33 27.12 8.24
C ILE A 246 -9.94 27.56 9.57
N SER A 247 -11.01 26.90 10.02
CA SER A 247 -11.67 27.29 11.28
C SER A 247 -10.81 27.00 12.52
N LEU A 248 -10.01 25.92 12.48
CA LEU A 248 -8.95 25.64 13.46
C LEU A 248 -7.97 26.82 13.58
N GLN A 249 -7.46 27.33 12.45
CA GLN A 249 -6.53 28.46 12.44
C GLN A 249 -7.17 29.76 12.95
N VAL A 250 -8.46 30.01 12.65
CA VAL A 250 -9.21 31.15 13.21
C VAL A 250 -9.27 31.06 14.74
N LEU A 251 -9.72 29.93 15.30
CA LEU A 251 -9.80 29.74 16.76
C LEU A 251 -8.42 29.84 17.45
N VAL A 252 -7.36 29.34 16.79
CA VAL A 252 -5.98 29.39 17.31
C VAL A 252 -5.35 30.79 17.18
N LYS A 253 -5.75 31.60 16.19
CA LYS A 253 -5.43 33.05 16.16
C LYS A 253 -6.16 33.79 17.28
N ASP A 254 -7.42 33.45 17.54
CA ASP A 254 -8.31 34.07 18.53
C ASP A 254 -7.97 33.76 19.99
N GLY A 255 -7.03 32.82 20.25
CA GLY A 255 -6.48 32.57 21.58
C GLY A 255 -6.99 31.31 22.29
N ILE A 256 -7.75 30.44 21.62
CA ILE A 256 -8.40 29.26 22.22
C ILE A 256 -7.45 28.32 22.99
N SER A 257 -6.15 28.36 22.70
CA SER A 257 -5.14 27.56 23.41
C SER A 257 -5.11 27.79 24.92
N SER A 258 -5.25 29.03 25.40
CA SER A 258 -5.33 29.31 26.86
C SER A 258 -6.69 28.92 27.43
N THR A 259 -7.78 29.13 26.68
CA THR A 259 -9.12 28.72 27.12
C THR A 259 -9.23 27.20 27.29
N LEU A 260 -8.65 26.41 26.38
CA LEU A 260 -8.60 24.95 26.49
C LEU A 260 -7.65 24.44 27.59
N GLU A 261 -6.57 25.16 27.88
CA GLU A 261 -5.68 24.90 29.02
C GLU A 261 -6.46 25.05 30.35
N LYS A 262 -7.11 26.20 30.58
CA LYS A 262 -7.98 26.42 31.74
C LYS A 262 -9.14 25.42 31.81
N THR A 263 -9.72 25.06 30.66
CA THR A 263 -10.74 24.00 30.57
C THR A 263 -10.18 22.66 31.07
N PHE A 264 -8.93 22.31 30.73
CA PHE A 264 -8.31 21.05 31.17
C PHE A 264 -8.04 21.06 32.68
N VAL A 265 -7.54 22.17 33.23
CA VAL A 265 -7.39 22.32 34.69
C VAL A 265 -8.74 22.15 35.41
N CYS A 266 -9.81 22.77 34.90
CA CYS A 266 -11.16 22.68 35.48
C CYS A 266 -11.82 21.28 35.31
N VAL A 267 -11.52 20.56 34.22
CA VAL A 267 -12.04 19.21 33.95
C VAL A 267 -11.28 18.14 34.75
N GLY A 268 -10.02 18.41 35.10
CA GLY A 268 -9.18 17.51 35.88
C GLY A 268 -8.80 16.21 35.14
N TYR A 269 -8.30 15.24 35.91
CA TYR A 269 -7.59 14.06 35.39
C TYR A 269 -8.38 12.74 35.52
N ILE A 270 -9.57 12.76 36.12
CA ILE A 270 -10.39 11.55 36.36
C ILE A 270 -10.96 11.04 35.02
N PRO A 271 -10.85 9.73 34.69
CA PRO A 271 -11.33 9.20 33.42
C PRO A 271 -12.85 9.31 33.20
N HIS A 272 -13.27 10.33 32.44
CA HIS A 272 -14.68 10.55 32.10
C HIS A 272 -14.86 11.20 30.72
N LEU A 273 -16.13 11.31 30.28
CA LEU A 273 -16.47 11.70 28.91
C LEU A 273 -15.98 13.10 28.51
N LYS A 274 -15.99 14.08 29.42
CA LYS A 274 -15.55 15.47 29.11
C LYS A 274 -14.04 15.52 28.87
N LEU A 275 -13.23 14.91 29.75
CA LEU A 275 -11.78 14.77 29.57
C LEU A 275 -11.44 14.08 28.24
N ARG A 276 -12.15 12.99 27.90
CA ARG A 276 -11.97 12.28 26.63
C ARG A 276 -12.27 13.18 25.41
N LEU A 277 -13.33 13.99 25.46
CA LEU A 277 -13.69 14.92 24.38
C LEU A 277 -12.73 16.11 24.27
N LEU A 278 -12.24 16.62 25.40
CA LEU A 278 -11.22 17.67 25.43
C LEU A 278 -9.89 17.19 24.82
N LEU A 279 -9.48 15.96 25.12
CA LEU A 279 -8.33 15.31 24.48
C LEU A 279 -8.58 15.02 22.99
N GLU A 280 -9.81 14.74 22.56
CA GLU A 280 -10.15 14.73 21.12
C GLU A 280 -9.99 16.11 20.48
N CYS A 281 -10.38 17.21 21.15
CA CYS A 281 -10.12 18.57 20.66
C CYS A 281 -8.62 18.82 20.49
N PHE A 282 -7.82 18.57 21.54
CA PHE A 282 -6.35 18.72 21.46
C PHE A 282 -5.74 17.86 20.35
N LYS A 283 -6.24 16.63 20.12
CA LYS A 283 -5.79 15.76 19.02
C LYS A 283 -5.93 16.44 17.65
N TYR A 284 -7.06 17.10 17.38
CA TYR A 284 -7.27 17.83 16.13
C TYR A 284 -6.44 19.11 16.07
N PHE A 285 -6.45 19.93 17.12
CA PHE A 285 -5.69 21.18 17.17
C PHE A 285 -4.18 20.98 16.98
N THR A 286 -3.61 19.89 17.50
CA THR A 286 -2.17 19.61 17.40
C THR A 286 -1.71 19.02 16.06
N THR A 287 -2.61 18.74 15.10
CA THR A 287 -2.21 18.33 13.73
C THR A 287 -1.35 19.37 12.99
N SER A 288 -1.37 20.64 13.42
CA SER A 288 -0.53 21.71 12.83
C SER A 288 0.68 22.04 13.71
N LYS A 289 1.88 22.07 13.11
CA LYS A 289 3.14 22.49 13.78
C LYS A 289 3.02 23.88 14.44
N LEU A 290 2.34 24.83 13.79
CA LEU A 290 2.10 26.18 14.34
C LEU A 290 1.26 26.13 15.63
N CYS A 291 0.25 25.27 15.65
CA CYS A 291 -0.63 25.09 16.79
C CYS A 291 0.12 24.35 17.92
N CYS A 292 0.91 23.32 17.60
CA CYS A 292 1.82 22.68 18.56
C CYS A 292 2.69 23.70 19.29
N THR A 293 3.31 24.65 18.58
CA THR A 293 4.13 25.70 19.21
C THR A 293 3.34 26.55 20.21
N LYS A 294 2.08 26.92 19.91
CA LYS A 294 1.22 27.62 20.89
C LYS A 294 0.83 26.72 22.07
N PHE A 295 0.49 25.46 21.84
CA PHE A 295 0.12 24.53 22.92
C PHE A 295 1.28 24.13 23.83
N VAL A 296 2.52 24.06 23.31
CA VAL A 296 3.73 23.95 24.16
C VAL A 296 3.90 25.20 25.01
N LYS A 297 3.74 26.41 24.45
CA LYS A 297 3.91 27.68 25.20
C LYS A 297 2.93 27.85 26.36
N VAL A 298 1.69 27.34 26.25
CA VAL A 298 0.72 27.34 27.37
C VAL A 298 0.85 26.13 28.31
N GLY A 299 1.92 25.34 28.21
CA GLY A 299 2.20 24.26 29.16
C GLY A 299 1.39 22.97 28.98
N LEU A 300 0.74 22.75 27.83
CA LEU A 300 -0.09 21.54 27.61
C LEU A 300 0.67 20.23 27.87
N VAL A 301 1.98 20.20 27.61
CA VAL A 301 2.84 19.02 27.91
C VAL A 301 2.79 18.65 29.40
N HIS A 302 2.85 19.63 30.31
CA HIS A 302 2.79 19.39 31.75
C HIS A 302 1.45 18.76 32.16
N LEU A 303 0.33 19.32 31.65
CA LEU A 303 -1.01 18.80 31.92
C LEU A 303 -1.22 17.39 31.35
N LEU A 304 -0.60 17.07 30.20
CA LEU A 304 -0.62 15.73 29.63
C LEU A 304 0.24 14.73 30.43
N MET A 305 1.42 15.13 30.93
CA MET A 305 2.24 14.27 31.81
C MET A 305 1.46 13.84 33.07
N ARG A 306 0.71 14.76 33.70
CA ARG A 306 -0.12 14.46 34.89
C ARG A 306 -1.19 13.37 34.70
N ILE A 307 -1.55 13.01 33.46
CA ILE A 307 -2.37 11.81 33.19
C ILE A 307 -1.56 10.54 33.48
N PHE A 308 -0.30 10.49 33.06
CA PHE A 308 0.60 9.34 33.22
C PHE A 308 1.22 9.26 34.63
N GLU A 309 1.19 10.33 35.43
CA GLU A 309 1.46 10.24 36.88
C GLU A 309 0.39 9.44 37.65
N ARG A 310 -0.84 9.38 37.11
CA ARG A 310 -2.03 8.92 37.85
C ARG A 310 -2.76 7.75 37.18
N TRP A 311 -2.22 7.21 36.09
CA TRP A 311 -2.89 6.21 35.26
C TRP A 311 -3.18 4.89 36.00
N GLU A 312 -2.29 4.51 36.94
CA GLU A 312 -2.41 3.33 37.82
C GLU A 312 -3.62 3.40 38.77
N ARG A 313 -4.21 4.59 38.99
CA ARG A 313 -5.29 4.82 39.98
C ARG A 313 -6.72 4.61 39.48
N PHE A 314 -6.91 4.25 38.22
CA PHE A 314 -8.23 4.16 37.57
C PHE A 314 -8.27 2.99 36.61
N ASP A 315 -9.40 2.32 36.42
CA ASP A 315 -9.52 1.15 35.53
C ASP A 315 -10.57 1.29 34.41
N GLY A 316 -10.59 0.29 33.54
CA GLY A 316 -11.61 0.09 32.51
C GLY A 316 -11.39 0.88 31.19
N PRO A 317 -12.30 0.73 30.22
CA PRO A 317 -12.08 1.17 28.83
C PRO A 317 -12.08 2.69 28.62
N MET A 318 -12.34 3.50 29.67
CA MET A 318 -12.21 4.96 29.60
C MET A 318 -10.75 5.41 29.77
N ARG A 319 -9.98 4.76 30.67
CA ARG A 319 -8.53 4.96 30.85
C ARG A 319 -7.78 4.80 29.52
N LEU A 320 -7.94 3.64 28.88
CA LEU A 320 -7.33 3.33 27.58
C LEU A 320 -7.58 4.41 26.51
N LYS A 321 -8.83 4.90 26.41
CA LYS A 321 -9.21 5.94 25.43
C LYS A 321 -8.56 7.28 25.75
N ILE A 322 -8.47 7.65 27.03
CA ILE A 322 -7.85 8.88 27.49
C ILE A 322 -6.33 8.84 27.31
N CYS A 323 -5.67 7.74 27.70
CA CYS A 323 -4.25 7.51 27.42
C CYS A 323 -3.96 7.59 25.92
N ASN A 324 -4.75 6.94 25.06
CA ASN A 324 -4.54 7.00 23.61
C ASN A 324 -4.64 8.44 23.06
N CYS A 325 -5.70 9.20 23.42
CA CYS A 325 -5.85 10.58 22.96
C CYS A 325 -4.74 11.52 23.51
N ALA A 326 -4.32 11.32 24.76
CA ALA A 326 -3.22 12.06 25.37
C ALA A 326 -1.88 11.76 24.67
N LEU A 327 -1.58 10.48 24.39
CA LEU A 327 -0.36 10.10 23.68
C LEU A 327 -0.35 10.56 22.22
N ILE A 328 -1.46 10.50 21.48
CA ILE A 328 -1.50 11.05 20.11
C ILE A 328 -1.20 12.55 20.13
N THR A 329 -1.77 13.27 21.10
CA THR A 329 -1.49 14.70 21.30
C THR A 329 0.00 14.94 21.64
N LEU A 330 0.58 14.17 22.57
CA LEU A 330 2.01 14.24 22.88
C LEU A 330 2.88 13.95 21.64
N GLN A 331 2.53 12.94 20.84
CA GLN A 331 3.26 12.56 19.63
C GLN A 331 3.24 13.67 18.58
N HIS A 332 2.13 14.39 18.41
CA HIS A 332 2.08 15.59 17.57
C HIS A 332 3.04 16.70 18.09
N LEU A 333 3.06 16.93 19.41
CA LEU A 333 3.97 17.90 20.04
C LEU A 333 5.45 17.47 19.91
N CYS A 334 5.75 16.17 19.90
CA CYS A 334 7.11 15.63 19.70
C CYS A 334 7.72 15.97 18.35
N VAL A 335 6.93 16.30 17.33
CA VAL A 335 7.43 16.65 15.99
C VAL A 335 8.29 17.93 16.04
N ILE A 336 8.01 18.87 16.94
CA ILE A 336 8.73 20.15 17.05
C ILE A 336 9.79 20.13 18.17
N LYS A 337 10.94 20.81 17.95
CA LYS A 337 12.06 20.90 18.91
C LYS A 337 11.62 21.40 20.30
N ALA A 338 10.68 22.35 20.34
CA ALA A 338 10.13 22.89 21.58
C ALA A 338 9.32 21.86 22.39
N GLY A 339 8.53 21.00 21.73
CA GLY A 339 7.73 19.97 22.40
C GLY A 339 8.61 18.86 23.00
N ARG A 340 9.66 18.45 22.28
CA ARG A 340 10.68 17.52 22.80
C ARG A 340 11.41 18.10 24.02
N LYS A 341 11.84 19.37 23.95
CA LYS A 341 12.44 20.06 25.11
C LYS A 341 11.47 20.09 26.29
N ALA A 342 10.20 20.45 26.07
CA ALA A 342 9.19 20.46 27.11
C ALA A 342 8.96 19.08 27.75
N ILE A 343 8.99 17.98 26.97
CA ILE A 343 8.88 16.62 27.50
C ILE A 343 10.11 16.27 28.36
N LYS A 344 11.34 16.56 27.91
CA LYS A 344 12.56 16.40 28.73
C LYS A 344 12.45 17.19 30.05
N THR A 345 12.11 18.48 29.99
CA THR A 345 12.02 19.37 31.16
C THR A 345 10.91 18.99 32.15
N ASN A 346 9.86 18.27 31.73
CA ASN A 346 8.80 17.78 32.62
C ASN A 346 9.05 16.36 33.16
N ASN A 347 10.31 15.90 33.19
CA ASN A 347 10.71 14.52 33.53
C ASN A 347 9.95 13.44 32.72
N GLY A 348 9.48 13.80 31.53
CA GLY A 348 8.54 12.99 30.76
C GLY A 348 9.15 11.71 30.21
N LEU A 349 10.47 11.67 30.00
CA LEU A 349 11.18 10.44 29.61
C LEU A 349 11.07 9.36 30.70
N GLN A 350 11.38 9.70 31.96
CA GLN A 350 11.31 8.75 33.07
C GLN A 350 9.87 8.31 33.36
N LEU A 351 8.92 9.24 33.28
CA LEU A 351 7.50 8.93 33.50
C LEU A 351 6.93 7.99 32.43
N LEU A 352 7.28 8.24 31.16
CA LEU A 352 6.88 7.38 30.04
C LEU A 352 7.61 6.03 30.05
N TYR A 353 8.87 5.99 30.47
CA TYR A 353 9.60 4.74 30.68
C TYR A 353 8.99 3.91 31.82
N ARG A 354 8.62 4.52 32.95
CA ARG A 354 7.85 3.82 34.01
C ARG A 354 6.53 3.25 33.49
N PHE A 355 5.80 3.98 32.63
CA PHE A 355 4.62 3.40 31.97
C PHE A 355 4.99 2.17 31.13
N CYS A 356 6.09 2.22 30.36
CA CYS A 356 6.56 1.08 29.57
C CYS A 356 6.84 -0.16 30.45
N SER A 357 7.60 0.00 31.54
CA SER A 357 7.91 -1.09 32.48
C SER A 357 6.66 -1.63 33.19
N ASN A 358 5.73 -0.75 33.58
CA ASN A 358 4.48 -1.13 34.26
C ASN A 358 3.32 -1.46 33.28
N CYS A 359 3.59 -1.61 31.98
CA CYS A 359 2.56 -1.76 30.96
C CYS A 359 1.93 -3.17 31.01
N PRO A 360 0.61 -3.33 31.20
CA PRO A 360 -0.01 -4.66 31.28
C PRO A 360 0.14 -5.44 29.97
N GLU A 361 0.25 -6.78 30.06
CA GLU A 361 0.31 -7.67 28.88
C GLU A 361 -1.05 -7.84 28.15
N ASP A 362 -2.01 -6.92 28.29
CA ASP A 362 -3.29 -6.95 27.56
C ASP A 362 -3.12 -6.32 26.15
N LYS A 363 -3.71 -6.97 25.13
CA LYS A 363 -3.70 -6.55 23.71
C LYS A 363 -4.18 -5.12 23.49
N ALA A 364 -5.02 -4.59 24.38
CA ALA A 364 -5.47 -3.20 24.35
C ALA A 364 -4.34 -2.17 24.58
N TYR A 365 -3.25 -2.57 25.25
CA TYR A 365 -2.14 -1.69 25.64
C TYR A 365 -1.00 -1.66 24.61
N ASP A 366 -0.89 -2.63 23.71
CA ASP A 366 0.22 -2.70 22.75
C ASP A 366 0.29 -1.47 21.83
N SER A 367 -0.88 -0.92 21.48
CA SER A 367 -1.01 0.33 20.72
C SER A 367 -0.64 1.60 21.51
N LEU A 368 -0.63 1.52 22.84
CA LEU A 368 -0.13 2.57 23.73
C LEU A 368 1.39 2.42 23.90
N LEU A 369 1.87 1.21 24.18
CA LEU A 369 3.30 0.92 24.36
C LEU A 369 4.12 1.31 23.13
N SER A 370 3.74 0.81 21.94
CA SER A 370 4.41 1.14 20.67
C SER A 370 4.48 2.65 20.41
N ARG A 371 3.41 3.38 20.77
CA ARG A 371 3.32 4.84 20.67
C ARG A 371 4.22 5.54 21.68
N ILE A 372 4.34 5.02 22.91
CA ILE A 372 5.22 5.57 23.94
C ILE A 372 6.69 5.34 23.59
N CYS A 373 7.07 4.13 23.18
CA CYS A 373 8.42 3.87 22.66
C CYS A 373 8.75 4.81 21.49
N GLY A 374 7.80 5.04 20.57
CA GLY A 374 7.94 6.00 19.49
C GLY A 374 8.03 7.48 19.93
N ILE A 375 7.45 7.87 21.07
CA ILE A 375 7.58 9.20 21.67
C ILE A 375 8.94 9.36 22.35
N ILE A 376 9.37 8.35 23.13
CA ILE A 376 10.68 8.32 23.79
C ILE A 376 11.77 8.39 22.72
N ASN A 377 11.76 7.50 21.73
CA ASN A 377 12.76 7.46 20.65
C ASN A 377 12.80 8.75 19.79
N GLN A 378 11.72 9.54 19.75
CA GLN A 378 11.75 10.88 19.15
C GLN A 378 12.33 11.96 20.07
N CYS A 379 12.20 11.80 21.40
CA CYS A 379 12.66 12.76 22.41
C CYS A 379 14.09 12.49 22.91
N LEU A 380 14.64 11.30 22.66
CA LEU A 380 16.05 10.98 22.80
C LEU A 380 16.93 11.88 21.92
N GLU A 381 18.24 11.79 22.12
CA GLU A 381 19.19 12.55 21.33
C GLU A 381 19.35 11.88 19.96
N LYS A 382 19.52 12.71 18.93
CA LYS A 382 19.59 12.24 17.54
C LYS A 382 20.93 11.56 17.33
N LYS A 383 20.92 10.26 17.05
CA LYS A 383 22.07 9.57 16.49
C LYS A 383 21.99 9.60 14.97
N GLU A 384 23.12 9.87 14.32
CA GLU A 384 23.29 9.57 12.90
C GLU A 384 23.78 8.12 12.76
N LEU A 385 23.79 7.57 11.54
CA LEU A 385 24.35 6.23 11.33
C LEU A 385 25.88 6.30 11.35
N PRO A 386 26.60 5.26 11.80
CA PRO A 386 28.07 5.19 11.77
C PRO A 386 28.63 4.90 10.36
N VAL A 387 28.01 5.50 9.34
CA VAL A 387 28.42 5.50 7.92
C VAL A 387 27.98 6.83 7.27
N PRO A 388 28.68 7.33 6.23
CA PRO A 388 28.22 8.45 5.41
C PRO A 388 26.81 8.23 4.80
N GLU A 389 26.03 9.30 4.60
CA GLU A 389 24.66 9.18 4.03
C GLU A 389 24.68 8.59 2.60
N MET A 390 25.68 8.93 1.79
CA MET A 390 25.85 8.41 0.43
C MET A 390 26.46 7.00 0.40
N SER A 391 26.09 6.23 -0.64
CA SER A 391 26.68 4.93 -0.96
C SER A 391 28.22 5.00 -1.13
N PRO A 392 28.98 3.96 -0.71
CA PRO A 392 30.40 3.85 -1.05
C PRO A 392 30.58 3.54 -2.54
N ALA A 393 29.62 2.83 -3.15
CA ALA A 393 29.55 2.62 -4.59
C ALA A 393 29.13 3.94 -5.27
N ARG A 394 30.06 4.52 -6.05
CA ARG A 394 29.85 5.73 -6.85
C ARG A 394 30.14 5.44 -8.31
N PHE A 395 29.28 5.92 -9.20
CA PHE A 395 29.44 5.76 -10.64
C PHE A 395 29.35 7.13 -11.32
N VAL A 396 30.34 7.48 -12.15
CA VAL A 396 30.33 8.74 -12.89
C VAL A 396 29.43 8.56 -14.12
N LEU A 397 28.34 9.34 -14.19
CA LEU A 397 27.45 9.31 -15.35
C LEU A 397 28.11 9.96 -16.57
N PRO A 398 27.95 9.41 -17.79
CA PRO A 398 28.44 10.04 -19.01
C PRO A 398 27.81 11.41 -19.26
N GLU A 399 28.58 12.36 -19.80
CA GLU A 399 28.06 13.67 -20.18
C GLU A 399 27.07 13.55 -21.35
N ALA A 400 25.80 13.86 -21.07
CA ALA A 400 24.78 13.93 -22.09
C ALA A 400 24.96 15.22 -22.92
N ASN A 401 25.44 15.08 -24.16
CA ASN A 401 25.51 16.18 -25.15
C ASN A 401 24.11 16.65 -25.57
N VAL A 402 23.46 17.46 -24.73
CA VAL A 402 22.15 18.07 -25.01
C VAL A 402 22.31 19.17 -26.06
N ARG A 403 21.85 18.91 -27.29
CA ARG A 403 21.58 19.99 -28.26
C ARG A 403 20.42 20.84 -27.74
N PRO A 404 20.57 22.16 -27.55
CA PRO A 404 19.53 23.01 -26.97
C PRO A 404 18.43 23.34 -27.99
N ASN A 405 17.47 22.44 -28.17
CA ASN A 405 16.27 22.66 -28.98
C ASN A 405 14.99 22.49 -28.15
N SER A 406 14.10 23.50 -28.24
CA SER A 406 12.72 23.54 -27.75
C SER A 406 12.48 23.23 -26.26
N ALA A 407 12.32 24.31 -25.48
CA ALA A 407 11.53 24.42 -24.24
C ALA A 407 11.85 23.45 -23.07
N GLU A 408 12.67 23.93 -22.14
CA GLU A 408 12.71 23.41 -20.76
C GLU A 408 11.36 23.66 -20.05
N SER A 409 10.44 22.70 -20.15
CA SER A 409 9.19 22.71 -19.40
C SER A 409 9.44 22.22 -17.97
N GLY A 410 9.74 23.17 -17.07
CA GLY A 410 10.21 22.92 -15.71
C GLY A 410 9.28 22.02 -14.89
N SER A 411 9.63 20.74 -14.80
CA SER A 411 8.82 19.69 -14.16
C SER A 411 9.52 18.97 -13.00
N ASP A 412 10.80 19.21 -12.75
CA ASP A 412 11.55 18.57 -11.65
C ASP A 412 11.23 19.10 -10.25
N ILE A 413 10.45 20.18 -10.13
CA ILE A 413 10.03 20.78 -8.85
C ILE A 413 9.10 19.84 -8.04
N ASP A 414 8.27 19.03 -8.71
CA ASP A 414 7.32 18.13 -8.04
C ASP A 414 7.99 16.92 -7.34
N SER A 415 9.30 16.73 -7.53
CA SER A 415 10.09 15.79 -6.71
C SER A 415 10.32 16.28 -5.26
N GLN A 416 10.18 17.59 -4.99
CA GLN A 416 10.38 18.19 -3.67
C GLN A 416 9.14 18.92 -3.10
N ALA A 417 8.14 19.22 -3.93
CA ALA A 417 6.95 20.01 -3.56
C ALA A 417 5.90 19.28 -2.67
N CYS A 418 6.34 18.60 -1.60
CA CYS A 418 5.43 18.00 -0.61
C CYS A 418 5.70 18.40 0.87
N SER A 419 6.16 19.63 1.06
CA SER A 419 5.80 20.42 2.25
C SER A 419 4.98 21.63 1.76
N VAL A 420 3.84 22.01 2.36
CA VAL A 420 3.44 21.87 3.77
C VAL A 420 1.96 21.43 3.91
N ALA A 421 1.61 20.21 3.48
CA ALA A 421 0.20 19.75 3.47
C ALA A 421 -0.09 18.41 4.21
N SER A 422 0.90 17.70 4.75
CA SER A 422 0.67 16.35 5.33
C SER A 422 1.16 16.20 6.78
N LEU A 423 0.24 16.39 7.74
CA LEU A 423 0.40 16.02 9.16
C LEU A 423 -0.97 15.74 9.85
N GLY A 424 -2.00 15.41 9.07
CA GLY A 424 -3.39 15.24 9.52
C GLY A 424 -3.91 13.80 9.61
N ARG A 425 -3.24 12.83 8.97
CA ARG A 425 -3.51 11.39 9.10
C ARG A 425 -2.29 10.66 9.63
N LEU A 426 -2.39 10.23 10.88
CA LEU A 426 -1.60 9.17 11.48
C LEU A 426 -2.46 8.63 12.63
N TYR A 427 -2.63 7.31 12.71
CA TYR A 427 -3.40 6.61 13.75
C TYR A 427 -4.94 6.82 13.73
N SER A 428 -5.54 6.63 12.57
CA SER A 428 -6.43 5.46 12.41
C SER A 428 -5.66 4.36 11.66
N ASP A 429 -6.37 3.46 10.97
CA ASP A 429 -5.82 2.64 9.89
C ASP A 429 -4.92 1.47 10.37
N LEU A 430 -5.57 0.50 11.01
CA LEU A 430 -5.44 -0.88 10.53
C LEU A 430 -6.10 -0.91 9.14
N ASP A 431 -5.52 -1.68 8.21
CA ASP A 431 -5.93 -1.80 6.79
C ASP A 431 -5.50 -0.62 5.88
N SER A 432 -5.61 -0.83 4.55
CA SER A 432 -5.12 -0.04 3.40
C SER A 432 -3.60 -0.08 3.10
N GLY A 433 -3.24 0.04 1.82
CA GLY A 433 -1.92 -0.28 1.24
C GLY A 433 -0.85 0.82 1.30
N ASP A 434 0.22 0.68 0.51
CA ASP A 434 1.05 1.84 0.13
C ASP A 434 0.29 2.65 -0.94
N GLU A 435 0.36 3.97 -0.82
CA GLU A 435 -0.15 4.99 -1.74
C GLU A 435 -1.69 5.10 -1.90
N GLU A 436 -2.27 5.88 -0.98
CA GLU A 436 -3.40 6.83 -1.15
C GLU A 436 -4.70 6.40 -1.86
N GLU A 437 -5.58 5.70 -1.14
CA GLU A 437 -7.01 5.72 -1.47
C GLU A 437 -7.69 7.04 -1.08
N SER A 438 -8.25 7.75 -2.07
CA SER A 438 -9.09 8.93 -1.88
C SER A 438 -10.52 8.74 -2.42
N GLN A 439 -11.30 7.85 -1.79
CA GLN A 439 -12.75 7.86 -2.00
C GLN A 439 -13.39 9.07 -1.28
N ASN A 440 -14.07 9.94 -2.03
CA ASN A 440 -15.01 10.90 -1.46
C ASN A 440 -16.09 11.30 -2.48
N SER A 441 -17.21 10.56 -2.51
CA SER A 441 -18.28 10.76 -3.48
C SER A 441 -19.12 12.01 -3.20
N ARG A 442 -19.25 12.90 -4.20
CA ARG A 442 -20.34 13.88 -4.40
C ARG A 442 -20.83 14.65 -3.14
N THR A 443 -20.37 15.89 -2.97
CA THR A 443 -21.27 17.07 -2.95
C THR A 443 -20.53 18.40 -2.75
N ASN A 444 -20.23 19.09 -3.86
CA ASN A 444 -20.40 20.53 -4.01
C ASN A 444 -20.21 20.91 -5.47
N VAL A 445 -21.31 21.23 -6.15
CA VAL A 445 -21.31 21.94 -7.43
C VAL A 445 -21.33 23.45 -7.13
N LYS A 446 -20.72 24.24 -8.03
CA LYS A 446 -20.65 25.72 -8.09
C LYS A 446 -19.60 26.44 -7.23
N ASN A 447 -19.00 27.44 -7.90
CA ASN A 447 -18.25 28.61 -7.40
C ASN A 447 -16.81 28.40 -6.90
N MET A 448 -15.95 27.92 -7.79
CA MET A 448 -14.76 28.70 -8.17
C MET A 448 -14.74 28.82 -9.71
N ASN A 449 -14.59 30.04 -10.23
CA ASN A 449 -14.35 30.33 -11.64
C ASN A 449 -12.98 31.00 -11.77
N ALA A 450 -12.33 30.79 -12.93
CA ALA A 450 -11.02 31.29 -13.34
C ALA A 450 -9.79 30.69 -12.63
N ALA A 451 -8.74 30.48 -13.44
CA ALA A 451 -7.36 30.15 -13.06
C ALA A 451 -7.11 28.84 -12.27
N ASP A 452 -7.32 27.70 -12.93
CA ASP A 452 -6.30 26.62 -12.99
C ASP A 452 -6.60 25.60 -14.11
N GLU A 453 -6.89 26.11 -15.32
CA GLU A 453 -6.89 25.27 -16.52
C GLU A 453 -5.43 24.97 -16.92
N VAL A 454 -4.87 23.92 -16.32
CA VAL A 454 -3.59 23.34 -16.77
C VAL A 454 -3.83 22.75 -18.15
N ASP A 455 -3.41 23.50 -19.17
CA ASP A 455 -3.53 23.21 -20.59
C ASP A 455 -3.14 21.76 -20.94
N GLU A 456 -4.14 20.89 -21.12
CA GLU A 456 -3.93 19.48 -21.50
C GLU A 456 -3.13 19.39 -22.81
N SER A 457 -3.26 20.35 -23.74
CA SER A 457 -2.52 20.34 -25.01
C SER A 457 -1.02 20.57 -24.82
N LYS A 458 -0.62 21.49 -23.92
CA LYS A 458 0.79 21.69 -23.56
C LYS A 458 1.36 20.51 -22.76
N PHE A 459 0.56 19.91 -21.86
CA PHE A 459 0.98 18.70 -21.15
C PHE A 459 1.21 17.55 -22.13
N PHE A 460 0.27 17.30 -23.05
CA PHE A 460 0.43 16.24 -24.04
C PHE A 460 1.52 16.53 -25.07
N ALA A 461 1.75 17.79 -25.46
CA ALA A 461 2.89 18.15 -26.29
C ALA A 461 4.21 17.64 -25.68
N GLY A 462 4.49 17.95 -24.40
CA GLY A 462 5.67 17.44 -23.69
C GLY A 462 5.71 15.91 -23.47
N VAL A 463 4.59 15.21 -23.65
CA VAL A 463 4.49 13.74 -23.59
C VAL A 463 4.64 13.10 -24.98
N PHE A 464 4.51 13.84 -26.07
CA PHE A 464 4.64 13.34 -27.45
C PHE A 464 5.89 13.86 -28.20
N THR A 465 6.62 14.85 -27.68
CA THR A 465 7.80 15.48 -28.33
C THR A 465 9.04 14.61 -28.50
N SER A 466 9.08 13.38 -27.97
CA SER A 466 10.26 12.49 -28.04
C SER A 466 10.05 11.23 -28.88
N GLN A 467 9.16 11.25 -29.88
CA GLN A 467 9.03 10.14 -30.83
C GLN A 467 10.22 10.11 -31.79
N ARG A 468 10.83 8.93 -31.95
CA ARG A 468 11.88 8.69 -32.97
C ARG A 468 11.36 8.93 -34.38
N SER A 469 12.23 9.28 -35.32
CA SER A 469 11.87 9.25 -36.74
C SER A 469 11.66 7.79 -37.23
N GLU A 470 11.20 7.58 -38.47
CA GLU A 470 11.10 6.22 -39.00
C GLU A 470 12.47 5.66 -39.41
N GLU A 471 13.41 6.55 -39.75
CA GLU A 471 14.81 6.27 -40.02
C GLU A 471 15.55 5.89 -38.73
N ASP A 472 15.34 6.63 -37.63
CA ASP A 472 15.80 6.24 -36.28
C ASP A 472 15.28 4.84 -35.90
N LEU A 473 14.03 4.51 -36.27
CA LEU A 473 13.44 3.21 -35.98
C LEU A 473 13.96 2.09 -36.88
N ALA A 474 14.59 2.38 -38.01
CA ALA A 474 15.16 1.35 -38.88
C ALA A 474 16.27 0.55 -38.19
N GLU A 475 16.98 1.11 -37.19
CA GLU A 475 18.02 0.41 -36.41
C GLU A 475 17.46 -0.86 -35.72
N TYR A 476 16.18 -0.86 -35.34
CA TYR A 476 15.55 -1.99 -34.64
C TYR A 476 15.21 -3.17 -35.56
N GLY A 477 15.23 -2.99 -36.89
CA GLY A 477 14.97 -4.07 -37.85
C GLY A 477 15.91 -5.27 -37.66
N ALA A 478 17.15 -5.02 -37.21
CA ALA A 478 18.11 -6.06 -36.86
C ALA A 478 17.55 -7.08 -35.85
N PHE A 479 16.64 -6.70 -34.96
CA PHE A 479 16.05 -7.58 -33.94
C PHE A 479 14.86 -8.43 -34.45
N PHE A 480 14.46 -8.30 -35.72
CA PHE A 480 13.29 -8.98 -36.30
C PHE A 480 13.63 -9.89 -37.51
N LYS A 481 14.85 -10.44 -37.58
CA LYS A 481 15.30 -11.36 -38.65
C LYS A 481 14.38 -12.58 -38.83
N GLU A 482 13.60 -12.97 -37.83
CA GLU A 482 12.58 -14.03 -37.95
C GLU A 482 11.48 -13.70 -38.97
N LEU A 483 11.27 -12.42 -39.32
CA LEU A 483 10.32 -11.99 -40.36
C LEU A 483 10.94 -12.00 -41.78
N GLY A 484 12.21 -12.38 -41.93
CA GLY A 484 12.88 -12.56 -43.22
C GLY A 484 12.82 -11.35 -44.16
N ASN A 485 12.66 -11.62 -45.47
CA ASN A 485 12.72 -10.62 -46.54
C ASN A 485 11.57 -9.58 -46.54
N ILE A 486 10.60 -9.68 -45.63
CA ILE A 486 9.48 -8.71 -45.53
C ILE A 486 9.99 -7.28 -45.30
N GLN A 487 11.12 -7.13 -44.61
CA GLN A 487 11.77 -5.82 -44.39
C GLN A 487 12.08 -5.08 -45.70
N ASN A 488 12.49 -5.80 -46.75
CA ASN A 488 12.76 -5.19 -48.06
C ASN A 488 11.49 -4.69 -48.75
N GLN A 489 10.34 -5.36 -48.55
CA GLN A 489 9.06 -4.92 -49.13
C GLN A 489 8.53 -3.65 -48.44
N VAL A 490 8.68 -3.54 -47.11
CA VAL A 490 8.28 -2.34 -46.35
C VAL A 490 9.11 -1.10 -46.78
N CYS A 491 10.38 -1.28 -47.11
CA CYS A 491 11.21 -0.20 -47.65
C CYS A 491 10.87 0.16 -49.11
N VAL A 492 10.61 -0.82 -49.99
CA VAL A 492 10.32 -0.57 -51.41
C VAL A 492 8.96 0.11 -51.62
N ALA A 493 7.96 -0.18 -50.80
CA ALA A 493 6.61 0.38 -50.92
C ALA A 493 6.51 1.91 -50.78
N LYS A 494 7.56 2.58 -50.27
CA LYS A 494 7.62 4.06 -50.16
C LYS A 494 8.20 4.77 -51.39
N SER A 495 8.68 4.03 -52.41
CA SER A 495 9.26 4.60 -53.63
C SER A 495 8.26 4.70 -54.81
N SER A 496 7.05 4.19 -54.66
CA SER A 496 6.09 3.98 -55.78
C SER A 496 4.81 4.79 -55.62
N THR A 497 4.91 6.07 -55.25
CA THR A 497 3.75 6.99 -55.19
C THR A 497 4.09 8.41 -55.65
N GLU A 498 4.97 8.55 -56.65
CA GLU A 498 5.09 9.78 -57.42
C GLU A 498 5.52 9.50 -58.87
N LYS A 499 4.95 10.26 -59.82
CA LYS A 499 5.32 10.38 -61.25
C LYS A 499 5.08 9.14 -62.15
N LEU A 500 3.92 9.17 -62.82
CA LEU A 500 3.77 8.76 -64.22
C LEU A 500 3.73 10.04 -65.09
N ILE A 501 3.90 9.89 -66.42
CA ILE A 501 4.23 10.94 -67.40
C ILE A 501 5.73 11.35 -67.27
N ASP A 502 6.57 11.36 -68.31
CA ASP A 502 6.33 11.20 -69.76
C ASP A 502 7.22 10.11 -70.41
N ALA A 503 7.10 9.88 -71.72
CA ALA A 503 7.76 8.81 -72.47
C ALA A 503 8.86 9.27 -73.46
N ALA A 504 9.55 8.27 -74.02
CA ALA A 504 10.39 8.26 -75.25
C ALA A 504 11.93 8.07 -75.12
N ASP A 505 12.49 7.56 -76.23
CA ASP A 505 13.88 7.53 -76.71
C ASP A 505 15.01 6.72 -76.05
N THR A 506 15.01 5.44 -76.42
CA THR A 506 16.05 4.75 -77.24
C THR A 506 17.56 4.73 -76.88
N ARG A 507 18.06 3.47 -76.78
CA ARG A 507 19.29 2.89 -77.37
C ARG A 507 20.69 3.06 -76.73
N ILE A 508 21.25 1.88 -76.40
CA ILE A 508 22.60 1.39 -76.76
C ILE A 508 23.85 2.09 -76.15
N CYS A 509 24.39 1.43 -75.13
CA CYS A 509 25.79 1.01 -74.96
C CYS A 509 26.93 1.82 -75.64
N SER A 510 27.88 2.34 -74.86
CA SER A 510 29.29 1.90 -74.92
C SER A 510 30.18 2.50 -73.82
N SER A 511 31.41 2.01 -73.72
CA SER A 511 32.42 2.29 -72.68
C SER A 511 33.53 3.25 -73.13
N LYS A 512 34.13 4.04 -72.20
CA LYS A 512 35.60 4.21 -71.94
C LYS A 512 36.02 5.64 -71.55
N THR A 513 36.90 5.75 -70.52
CA THR A 513 37.96 6.79 -70.33
C THR A 513 37.49 8.26 -70.16
N LYS A 514 38.22 9.28 -69.66
CA LYS A 514 39.59 9.52 -69.11
C LYS A 514 39.54 10.88 -68.32
N THR A 515 40.41 11.35 -67.42
CA THR A 515 41.70 10.90 -66.81
C THR A 515 41.82 11.48 -65.37
N PHE A 516 42.88 11.12 -64.63
CA PHE A 516 43.33 11.69 -63.34
C PHE A 516 43.76 13.17 -63.36
N THR A 517 43.70 13.82 -62.19
CA THR A 517 44.74 14.70 -61.61
C THR A 517 44.88 14.44 -60.08
N LYS A 518 46.00 14.84 -59.46
CA LYS A 518 46.52 14.27 -58.20
C LYS A 518 46.12 15.01 -56.90
N ASP A 519 45.89 14.22 -55.84
CA ASP A 519 46.55 14.20 -54.50
C ASP A 519 47.61 15.29 -54.13
N PRO A 520 47.91 15.53 -52.82
CA PRO A 520 47.75 14.61 -51.67
C PRO A 520 47.23 15.17 -50.32
N THR A 521 46.73 14.26 -49.45
CA THR A 521 47.24 13.95 -48.07
C THR A 521 46.16 13.48 -47.06
N LYS A 522 46.14 12.17 -46.76
CA LYS A 522 46.47 11.59 -45.42
C LYS A 522 46.32 10.06 -45.38
N GLU A 523 47.06 9.44 -44.46
CA GLU A 523 47.21 7.98 -44.35
C GLU A 523 45.90 7.26 -44.02
N GLY A 524 45.75 6.04 -44.53
CA GLY A 524 44.56 5.20 -44.34
C GLY A 524 44.77 4.07 -43.34
N ILE A 525 43.65 3.56 -42.80
CA ILE A 525 43.56 2.24 -42.18
C ILE A 525 42.59 1.40 -43.03
N THR A 526 43.00 0.18 -43.35
CA THR A 526 42.32 -0.69 -44.32
C THR A 526 40.99 -1.23 -43.80
N LYS A 527 39.89 -0.89 -44.49
CA LYS A 527 38.59 -1.57 -44.32
C LYS A 527 38.62 -2.96 -44.96
N ASN A 528 39.10 -3.97 -44.22
CA ASN A 528 38.78 -5.36 -44.55
C ASN A 528 37.30 -5.64 -44.28
N GLN A 529 36.64 -6.32 -45.21
CA GLN A 529 35.23 -6.71 -45.09
C GLN A 529 35.09 -7.87 -44.09
N THR A 530 34.33 -7.68 -43.03
CA THR A 530 33.87 -8.76 -42.12
C THR A 530 32.40 -8.57 -41.76
N SER A 531 31.71 -9.67 -41.47
CA SER A 531 30.25 -9.80 -41.65
C SER A 531 29.42 -9.82 -40.36
N ASN A 532 28.24 -9.20 -40.43
CA ASN A 532 26.94 -9.56 -39.82
C ASN A 532 26.79 -9.90 -38.31
N ASN A 533 27.83 -9.97 -37.49
CA ASN A 533 27.76 -10.56 -36.13
C ASN A 533 27.43 -9.59 -34.97
N ASP A 534 27.20 -8.30 -35.22
CA ASP A 534 27.21 -7.23 -34.19
C ASP A 534 26.10 -7.32 -33.12
N THR A 535 25.08 -8.15 -33.34
CA THR A 535 23.93 -8.35 -32.42
C THR A 535 24.09 -9.52 -31.45
N ALA A 536 25.17 -10.29 -31.54
CA ALA A 536 25.42 -11.46 -30.71
C ALA A 536 25.56 -11.13 -29.20
N ILE A 537 25.30 -12.12 -28.34
CA ILE A 537 25.57 -12.00 -26.91
C ILE A 537 27.07 -12.21 -26.65
N LYS A 538 27.82 -11.10 -26.64
CA LYS A 538 29.29 -11.07 -26.51
C LYS A 538 29.83 -11.82 -25.28
N ILE A 539 29.03 -11.93 -24.21
CA ILE A 539 29.46 -12.60 -22.96
C ILE A 539 29.62 -14.12 -23.11
N PHE A 540 29.10 -14.73 -24.19
CA PHE A 540 29.26 -16.15 -24.50
C PHE A 540 30.45 -16.47 -25.42
N ASN A 541 31.15 -15.45 -25.93
CA ASN A 541 32.31 -15.66 -26.79
C ASN A 541 33.38 -16.51 -26.09
N ASP A 542 34.01 -17.40 -26.84
CA ASP A 542 35.12 -18.27 -26.39
C ASP A 542 34.76 -19.22 -25.22
N MET A 543 33.47 -19.35 -24.87
CA MET A 543 33.01 -20.34 -23.89
C MET A 543 32.94 -21.73 -24.51
N SER A 544 33.72 -22.68 -23.98
CA SER A 544 33.72 -24.07 -24.44
C SER A 544 32.33 -24.72 -24.36
N SER A 545 32.01 -25.55 -25.35
CA SER A 545 30.80 -26.37 -25.36
C SER A 545 30.76 -27.41 -24.21
N ASN A 546 31.90 -27.73 -23.61
CA ASN A 546 31.99 -28.80 -22.62
C ASN A 546 31.97 -28.31 -21.16
N LEU A 547 31.72 -27.02 -20.92
CA LEU A 547 31.55 -26.46 -19.56
C LEU A 547 30.31 -27.05 -18.86
N SER A 548 30.43 -27.30 -17.56
CA SER A 548 29.27 -27.56 -16.69
C SER A 548 28.45 -26.29 -16.46
N ASP A 549 27.19 -26.42 -16.05
CA ASP A 549 26.31 -25.30 -15.69
C ASP A 549 26.96 -24.36 -14.63
N GLN A 550 27.74 -24.91 -13.69
CA GLN A 550 28.48 -24.17 -12.66
C GLN A 550 29.70 -23.43 -13.24
N GLN A 551 30.49 -24.09 -14.10
CA GLN A 551 31.64 -23.45 -14.75
C GLN A 551 31.21 -22.32 -15.69
N ALA A 552 30.09 -22.51 -16.40
CA ALA A 552 29.49 -21.48 -17.23
C ALA A 552 29.08 -20.26 -16.38
N TYR A 553 28.47 -20.48 -15.20
CA TYR A 553 28.17 -19.41 -14.25
C TYR A 553 29.44 -18.63 -13.83
N CYS A 554 30.49 -19.32 -13.39
CA CYS A 554 31.75 -18.67 -12.96
C CYS A 554 32.39 -17.82 -14.07
N VAL A 555 32.45 -18.33 -15.31
CA VAL A 555 32.98 -17.59 -16.46
C VAL A 555 32.11 -16.37 -16.79
N ILE A 556 30.79 -16.50 -16.73
CA ILE A 556 29.84 -15.40 -16.94
C ILE A 556 30.00 -14.33 -15.84
N ALA A 557 30.01 -14.73 -14.56
CA ALA A 557 30.15 -13.82 -13.43
C ALA A 557 31.48 -13.06 -13.45
N SER A 558 32.57 -13.72 -13.86
CA SER A 558 33.89 -13.10 -14.09
C SER A 558 33.89 -12.02 -15.18
N ARG A 559 32.87 -12.01 -16.05
CA ARG A 559 32.69 -11.05 -17.15
C ARG A 559 31.65 -9.97 -16.84
N VAL A 560 30.99 -10.03 -15.67
CA VAL A 560 30.03 -9.02 -15.21
C VAL A 560 30.76 -7.81 -14.64
N LYS A 561 30.37 -6.60 -15.07
CA LYS A 561 30.94 -5.35 -14.57
C LYS A 561 30.11 -4.79 -13.42
N SER A 562 30.71 -4.60 -12.25
CA SER A 562 30.13 -3.97 -11.06
C SER A 562 30.81 -2.62 -10.75
N VAL A 563 30.30 -1.87 -9.78
CA VAL A 563 30.90 -0.61 -9.28
C VAL A 563 31.89 -0.89 -8.14
N ILE A 564 31.59 -1.89 -7.30
CA ILE A 564 32.55 -2.47 -6.35
C ILE A 564 32.85 -3.88 -6.87
N GLY A 565 34.13 -4.19 -7.12
CA GLY A 565 34.55 -5.49 -7.65
C GLY A 565 34.13 -6.65 -6.75
N PHE A 566 33.69 -7.75 -7.36
CA PHE A 566 33.38 -8.97 -6.63
C PHE A 566 34.68 -9.70 -6.24
N VAL A 567 34.70 -10.29 -5.04
CA VAL A 567 35.82 -11.13 -4.58
C VAL A 567 35.54 -12.62 -4.78
N LYS A 568 34.28 -13.01 -4.95
CA LYS A 568 33.83 -14.41 -5.11
C LYS A 568 32.49 -14.53 -5.81
N VAL A 569 32.16 -15.75 -6.24
CA VAL A 569 30.78 -16.19 -6.47
C VAL A 569 30.17 -16.62 -5.14
N ALA A 570 28.93 -16.23 -4.84
CA ALA A 570 28.20 -16.74 -3.68
C ALA A 570 27.69 -18.17 -3.94
N TYR A 571 27.80 -19.05 -2.94
CA TYR A 571 27.47 -20.47 -3.10
C TYR A 571 26.04 -20.76 -3.61
N PRO A 572 24.98 -20.06 -3.14
CA PRO A 572 23.61 -20.36 -3.55
C PRO A 572 23.40 -20.12 -5.05
N ASP A 573 23.96 -19.04 -5.60
CA ASP A 573 23.80 -18.69 -7.01
C ASP A 573 24.57 -19.65 -7.93
N LEU A 574 25.74 -20.13 -7.50
CA LEU A 574 26.54 -21.13 -8.24
C LEU A 574 25.75 -22.41 -8.52
N ILE A 575 24.92 -22.84 -7.55
CA ILE A 575 24.13 -24.07 -7.66
C ILE A 575 22.70 -23.85 -8.20
N GLY A 576 22.31 -22.62 -8.52
CA GLY A 576 21.02 -22.27 -9.14
C GLY A 576 20.01 -21.53 -8.25
N GLY A 577 20.24 -21.42 -6.94
CA GLY A 577 19.53 -20.48 -6.07
C GLY A 577 18.06 -20.77 -5.75
N ASP A 578 17.55 -21.97 -6.04
CA ASP A 578 16.15 -22.36 -5.79
C ASP A 578 15.80 -22.54 -4.30
N GLY A 579 14.51 -22.41 -3.98
CA GLY A 579 13.92 -22.83 -2.70
C GLY A 579 13.67 -24.33 -2.63
N LEU A 580 13.37 -24.87 -1.45
CA LEU A 580 13.09 -26.30 -1.30
C LEU A 580 11.75 -26.78 -1.90
N GLY A 581 10.93 -25.90 -2.50
CA GLY A 581 9.64 -26.28 -3.09
C GLY A 581 8.60 -26.78 -2.07
N LYS A 582 8.77 -26.41 -0.79
CA LYS A 582 7.95 -26.82 0.36
C LYS A 582 7.03 -25.69 0.83
N ASP A 583 5.82 -26.07 1.22
CA ASP A 583 4.80 -25.14 1.73
C ASP A 583 5.13 -24.67 3.15
N GLU A 584 5.65 -23.45 3.27
CA GLU A 584 6.00 -22.85 4.56
C GLU A 584 4.94 -21.83 5.04
N PRO A 585 4.32 -22.02 6.22
CA PRO A 585 3.32 -21.08 6.73
C PRO A 585 3.91 -19.71 7.05
N LEU A 586 3.08 -18.68 6.89
CA LEU A 586 3.41 -17.31 7.27
C LEU A 586 3.67 -17.17 8.78
N ASN A 587 4.67 -16.37 9.14
CA ASN A 587 5.10 -16.18 10.51
C ASN A 587 4.01 -15.58 11.40
N ASN A 588 3.66 -16.30 12.48
CA ASN A 588 2.80 -15.77 13.52
C ASN A 588 3.55 -14.74 14.36
N LYS A 589 3.21 -13.46 14.15
CA LYS A 589 3.86 -12.33 14.84
C LYS A 589 3.59 -12.37 16.35
N ASP A 590 4.55 -12.84 17.15
CA ASP A 590 4.40 -12.84 18.60
C ASP A 590 4.40 -11.43 19.17
N ARG A 591 3.30 -11.15 19.85
CA ARG A 591 2.99 -9.94 20.60
C ARG A 591 3.93 -9.75 21.79
N LYS A 592 4.33 -10.82 22.49
CA LYS A 592 5.27 -10.71 23.63
C LYS A 592 6.65 -10.28 23.17
N VAL A 593 7.21 -10.94 22.15
CA VAL A 593 8.50 -10.55 21.57
C VAL A 593 8.45 -9.11 21.02
N CYS A 594 7.39 -8.73 20.32
CA CYS A 594 7.20 -7.34 19.86
C CYS A 594 7.26 -6.32 20.99
N ARG A 595 6.69 -6.63 22.16
CA ARG A 595 6.79 -5.77 23.36
C ARG A 595 8.22 -5.76 23.91
N SER A 596 8.85 -6.93 24.05
CA SER A 596 10.23 -7.06 24.54
C SER A 596 11.23 -6.26 23.70
N LYS A 597 11.31 -6.49 22.38
CA LYS A 597 12.22 -5.76 21.48
C LYS A 597 11.95 -4.24 21.48
N LEU A 598 10.68 -3.80 21.65
CA LEU A 598 10.31 -2.39 21.81
C LEU A 598 10.77 -1.78 23.14
N LEU A 599 10.78 -2.54 24.23
CA LEU A 599 11.31 -2.13 25.54
C LEU A 599 12.83 -2.03 25.48
N THR A 600 13.51 -3.08 25.01
CA THR A 600 14.97 -3.11 24.86
C THR A 600 15.49 -1.98 23.95
N CYS A 601 14.76 -1.63 22.89
CA CYS A 601 15.08 -0.47 22.06
C CYS A 601 15.04 0.87 22.83
N VAL A 602 14.06 1.04 23.73
CA VAL A 602 13.96 2.22 24.60
C VAL A 602 15.06 2.22 25.67
N GLU A 603 15.34 1.06 26.26
CA GLU A 603 16.37 0.89 27.30
C GLU A 603 17.77 1.21 26.78
N ARG A 604 18.14 0.70 25.59
CA ARG A 604 19.38 1.07 24.87
C ARG A 604 19.43 2.56 24.52
N GLY A 605 18.27 3.15 24.23
CA GLY A 605 18.17 4.58 23.94
C GLY A 605 18.38 5.48 25.16
N LEU A 606 17.99 5.01 26.35
CA LEU A 606 18.13 5.73 27.63
C LEU A 606 19.46 5.47 28.33
N HIS A 607 19.99 4.25 28.27
CA HIS A 607 21.16 3.77 29.02
C HIS A 607 22.32 3.35 28.12
N GLY A 608 22.45 3.96 26.94
CA GLY A 608 23.32 3.51 25.84
C GLY A 608 24.83 3.68 26.02
N GLY A 609 25.36 3.55 27.24
CA GLY A 609 26.79 3.63 27.58
C GLY A 609 27.40 2.31 28.11
N THR A 610 26.66 1.20 28.09
CA THR A 610 27.03 -0.05 28.80
C THR A 610 27.08 -1.28 27.87
N LEU A 611 27.26 -1.08 26.57
CA LEU A 611 27.27 -2.15 25.56
C LEU A 611 28.59 -2.10 24.78
N VAL A 612 29.20 -3.27 24.56
CA VAL A 612 30.29 -3.44 23.59
C VAL A 612 29.82 -2.92 22.24
N GLN A 613 30.68 -2.23 21.50
CA GLN A 613 30.43 -1.79 20.12
C GLN A 613 31.69 -2.02 19.31
N GLU A 614 31.69 -3.10 18.53
CA GLU A 614 32.86 -3.56 17.77
C GLU A 614 32.47 -3.72 16.30
N VAL A 615 33.24 -3.15 15.38
CA VAL A 615 32.97 -3.23 13.94
C VAL A 615 33.56 -4.53 13.40
N VAL A 616 32.69 -5.48 13.05
CA VAL A 616 33.09 -6.82 12.56
C VAL A 616 33.01 -6.96 11.04
N TYR A 617 32.49 -5.93 10.35
CA TYR A 617 32.52 -5.81 8.88
C TYR A 617 32.32 -4.35 8.46
N ASP A 618 33.11 -3.87 7.50
CA ASP A 618 33.03 -2.51 6.95
C ASP A 618 33.33 -2.48 5.45
N LEU A 619 32.29 -2.44 4.63
CA LEU A 619 32.40 -2.36 3.16
C LEU A 619 33.09 -1.06 2.70
N ASP A 620 32.93 0.05 3.43
CA ASP A 620 33.54 1.33 3.06
C ASP A 620 35.07 1.25 3.17
N ALA A 621 35.59 0.55 4.18
CA ALA A 621 37.02 0.27 4.33
C ALA A 621 37.52 -0.76 3.29
N LEU A 622 36.80 -1.87 3.10
CA LEU A 622 37.15 -2.91 2.13
C LEU A 622 37.15 -2.39 0.69
N ALA A 623 36.23 -1.49 0.32
CA ALA A 623 36.20 -0.85 -0.99
C ALA A 623 37.31 0.21 -1.17
N SER A 624 37.79 0.82 -0.09
CA SER A 624 38.88 1.80 -0.13
C SER A 624 40.25 1.14 -0.28
N ASN A 625 40.48 -0.02 0.35
CA ASN A 625 41.76 -0.72 0.29
C ASN A 625 41.99 -1.46 -1.05
N ASN A 626 40.89 -1.86 -1.72
CA ASN A 626 40.94 -2.60 -2.99
C ASN A 626 41.31 -1.74 -4.23
N SER A 627 41.73 -0.48 -4.08
CA SER A 627 42.15 0.36 -5.22
C SER A 627 43.55 0.03 -5.76
N ASP A 628 44.41 -0.52 -4.91
CA ASP A 628 45.86 -0.61 -5.19
C ASP A 628 46.30 -2.03 -5.58
N GLU A 629 45.54 -3.06 -5.19
CA GLU A 629 45.74 -4.43 -5.68
C GLU A 629 44.96 -4.67 -6.97
N GLN A 630 45.64 -4.49 -8.11
CA GLN A 630 45.16 -5.01 -9.39
C GLN A 630 45.16 -6.55 -9.35
N THR A 631 44.00 -7.16 -9.10
CA THR A 631 43.81 -8.60 -9.27
C THR A 631 44.21 -9.01 -10.70
N PRO A 632 45.09 -10.02 -10.88
CA PRO A 632 45.48 -10.47 -12.21
C PRO A 632 44.27 -10.85 -13.06
N ALA A 633 44.26 -10.40 -14.33
CA ALA A 633 43.10 -10.50 -15.22
C ALA A 633 42.64 -11.96 -15.51
N ASP A 634 43.50 -12.94 -15.24
CA ASP A 634 43.24 -14.38 -15.45
C ASP A 634 42.55 -15.08 -14.26
N ASN A 635 42.43 -14.44 -13.09
CA ASN A 635 41.78 -15.06 -11.93
C ASN A 635 40.24 -15.01 -12.04
N HIS A 636 39.67 -16.04 -12.65
CA HIS A 636 38.21 -16.23 -12.70
C HIS A 636 37.58 -16.29 -11.29
N LEU A 637 36.46 -15.59 -11.12
CA LEU A 637 35.63 -15.66 -9.92
C LEU A 637 35.11 -17.09 -9.72
N CYS A 638 35.30 -17.61 -8.52
CA CYS A 638 34.92 -18.95 -8.11
C CYS A 638 34.34 -18.93 -6.68
N ASN A 639 34.11 -20.12 -6.12
CA ASN A 639 33.69 -20.30 -4.73
C ASN A 639 34.58 -21.36 -4.06
N TRP A 640 34.76 -21.26 -2.74
CA TRP A 640 35.59 -22.14 -1.93
C TRP A 640 35.00 -22.42 -0.53
N ASP A 641 33.68 -22.31 -0.37
CA ASP A 641 33.02 -22.40 0.94
C ASP A 641 32.95 -23.82 1.49
N GLU A 642 32.93 -24.82 0.60
CA GLU A 642 33.10 -26.24 0.93
C GLU A 642 34.46 -26.49 1.63
N ASN A 643 35.48 -25.69 1.30
CA ASN A 643 36.78 -25.72 1.99
C ASN A 643 36.79 -24.96 3.32
N ARG A 644 35.70 -24.29 3.72
CA ARG A 644 35.58 -23.48 4.95
C ARG A 644 34.67 -24.12 6.00
N ILE A 645 33.63 -24.86 5.59
CA ILE A 645 32.69 -25.47 6.54
C ILE A 645 33.38 -26.38 7.57
N GLY A 646 32.89 -26.36 8.81
CA GLY A 646 33.42 -27.11 9.95
C GLY A 646 34.74 -26.58 10.52
N LYS A 647 35.41 -25.61 9.88
CA LYS A 647 36.70 -25.05 10.33
C LYS A 647 36.48 -23.81 11.20
N ARG A 648 36.76 -23.95 12.49
CA ARG A 648 36.80 -22.82 13.44
C ARG A 648 37.92 -21.84 13.07
N CYS A 649 37.61 -20.54 13.03
CA CYS A 649 38.66 -19.51 13.07
C CYS A 649 39.28 -19.48 14.49
N SER A 650 40.60 -19.62 14.59
CA SER A 650 41.32 -19.65 15.86
C SER A 650 41.23 -18.35 16.65
N ASP A 651 41.09 -17.22 15.95
CA ASP A 651 41.49 -15.91 16.48
C ASP A 651 40.31 -15.13 17.06
N THR A 652 39.06 -15.44 16.67
CA THR A 652 37.86 -14.76 17.18
C THR A 652 36.67 -15.72 17.41
N LYS A 653 35.76 -15.32 18.31
CA LYS A 653 34.42 -15.92 18.49
C LYS A 653 33.30 -15.13 17.79
N GLN A 654 33.67 -14.22 16.90
CA GLN A 654 32.76 -13.30 16.24
C GLN A 654 32.23 -13.92 14.95
N LEU A 655 31.03 -13.53 14.54
CA LEU A 655 30.55 -13.85 13.19
C LEU A 655 31.36 -13.07 12.15
N HIS A 656 31.77 -13.74 11.07
CA HIS A 656 32.36 -13.10 9.90
C HIS A 656 31.29 -12.89 8.82
N PHE A 657 31.40 -11.79 8.07
CA PHE A 657 30.42 -11.40 7.05
C PHE A 657 31.12 -11.03 5.74
N GLU A 658 30.43 -11.22 4.61
CA GLU A 658 30.88 -10.78 3.28
C GLU A 658 29.66 -10.42 2.41
N SER A 659 29.82 -9.44 1.51
CA SER A 659 28.80 -9.08 0.52
C SER A 659 29.36 -8.58 -0.81
N ARG A 660 30.68 -8.69 -1.06
CA ARG A 660 31.34 -8.35 -2.33
C ARG A 660 31.17 -9.47 -3.37
N PHE A 661 29.92 -9.74 -3.71
CA PHE A 661 29.48 -10.69 -4.73
C PHE A 661 28.18 -10.18 -5.38
N GLU A 662 27.77 -10.78 -6.50
CA GLU A 662 26.64 -10.26 -7.28
C GLU A 662 25.33 -10.21 -6.49
N SER A 663 24.59 -9.10 -6.60
CA SER A 663 23.39 -8.79 -5.80
C SER A 663 23.61 -8.70 -4.28
N GLY A 664 24.85 -8.81 -3.78
CA GLY A 664 25.18 -8.64 -2.37
C GLY A 664 24.87 -7.22 -1.87
N ASN A 665 24.26 -7.12 -0.69
CA ASN A 665 24.02 -5.84 -0.01
C ASN A 665 24.09 -6.01 1.51
N LEU A 666 25.22 -5.53 2.05
CA LEU A 666 25.48 -5.23 3.45
C LEU A 666 26.62 -4.20 3.47
N ARG A 667 26.51 -3.12 4.26
CA ARG A 667 27.53 -2.07 4.32
C ARG A 667 28.41 -2.16 5.55
N LYS A 668 27.81 -2.34 6.73
CA LYS A 668 28.51 -2.35 8.01
C LYS A 668 27.80 -3.23 9.01
N VAL A 669 28.58 -3.94 9.84
CA VAL A 669 28.08 -4.72 10.97
C VAL A 669 28.81 -4.28 12.23
N ILE A 670 28.02 -4.00 13.28
CA ILE A 670 28.52 -3.69 14.61
C ILE A 670 28.00 -4.75 15.57
N GLN A 671 28.90 -5.50 16.21
CA GLN A 671 28.54 -6.35 17.32
C GLN A 671 28.19 -5.48 18.53
N ILE A 672 26.95 -5.60 19.02
CA ILE A 672 26.43 -4.84 20.16
C ILE A 672 26.16 -5.70 21.41
N GLY A 673 26.41 -7.01 21.31
CA GLY A 673 26.27 -7.97 22.40
C GLY A 673 26.83 -9.35 22.03
N PRO A 674 26.85 -10.33 22.95
CA PRO A 674 27.56 -11.61 22.75
C PRO A 674 27.18 -12.37 21.47
N ARG A 675 25.91 -12.28 21.06
CA ARG A 675 25.39 -12.79 19.77
C ARG A 675 24.34 -11.83 19.18
N GLU A 676 24.58 -10.53 19.27
CA GLU A 676 23.68 -9.52 18.72
C GLU A 676 24.42 -8.46 17.91
N TYR A 677 23.91 -8.16 16.73
CA TYR A 677 24.57 -7.36 15.71
C TYR A 677 23.61 -6.31 15.11
N ASP A 678 24.01 -5.04 15.12
CA ASP A 678 23.37 -3.96 14.38
C ASP A 678 23.96 -3.92 12.95
N LEU A 679 23.08 -4.07 11.95
CA LEU A 679 23.40 -4.19 10.53
C LEU A 679 22.95 -2.94 9.78
N ILE A 680 23.80 -2.45 8.88
CA ILE A 680 23.52 -1.29 8.02
C ILE A 680 23.59 -1.73 6.57
N LEU A 681 22.51 -1.53 5.83
CA LEU A 681 22.45 -1.81 4.38
C LEU A 681 23.10 -0.70 3.56
N THR A 682 23.59 -1.06 2.38
CA THR A 682 24.09 -0.11 1.39
C THR A 682 22.89 0.59 0.70
N PRO A 683 22.85 1.93 0.62
CA PRO A 683 21.89 2.63 -0.24
C PRO A 683 22.17 2.35 -1.72
N ASP A 684 21.15 2.49 -2.56
CA ASP A 684 21.29 2.36 -4.02
C ASP A 684 22.45 3.24 -4.54
N VAL A 685 23.13 2.80 -5.61
CA VAL A 685 24.28 3.51 -6.21
C VAL A 685 23.91 4.97 -6.50
N ASN A 686 24.84 5.89 -6.22
CA ASN A 686 24.65 7.34 -6.34
C ASN A 686 23.46 7.91 -5.51
N SER A 687 22.94 7.15 -4.55
CA SER A 687 21.87 7.56 -3.62
C SER A 687 22.34 7.59 -2.17
N GLY A 688 21.48 8.16 -1.31
CA GLY A 688 21.56 8.10 0.15
C GLY A 688 20.28 7.54 0.79
N SER A 689 19.57 6.66 0.06
CA SER A 689 18.26 6.13 0.47
C SER A 689 17.96 4.75 -0.15
N ARG A 690 16.72 4.28 -0.03
CA ARG A 690 16.18 3.03 -0.61
C ARG A 690 16.53 1.70 0.08
N HIS A 691 17.14 1.73 1.27
CA HIS A 691 17.44 0.54 2.08
C HIS A 691 16.21 -0.39 2.30
N GLN A 692 16.25 -1.58 1.71
CA GLN A 692 15.30 -2.68 1.96
C GLN A 692 15.85 -4.06 1.51
N TRP A 693 16.38 -4.17 0.28
CA TRP A 693 17.08 -5.38 -0.17
C TRP A 693 18.32 -5.65 0.69
N PHE A 694 18.55 -6.92 1.02
CA PHE A 694 19.78 -7.40 1.63
C PHE A 694 20.09 -8.80 1.14
N TYR A 695 21.37 -9.09 0.96
CA TYR A 695 21.90 -10.41 0.63
C TYR A 695 23.36 -10.42 1.10
N PHE A 696 23.71 -11.28 2.06
CA PHE A 696 25.04 -11.34 2.64
C PHE A 696 25.38 -12.73 3.17
N GLU A 697 26.67 -13.01 3.24
CA GLU A 697 27.23 -14.21 3.86
C GLU A 697 27.39 -14.01 5.38
N VAL A 698 27.28 -15.10 6.13
CA VAL A 698 27.62 -15.21 7.56
C VAL A 698 28.41 -16.51 7.76
N SER A 699 29.48 -16.49 8.55
CA SER A 699 30.22 -17.70 8.96
C SER A 699 30.80 -17.57 10.37
N ASN A 700 31.48 -18.63 10.86
CA ASN A 700 32.06 -18.74 12.21
C ASN A 700 31.02 -18.74 13.36
N MET A 701 29.80 -19.22 13.10
CA MET A 701 28.74 -19.42 14.10
C MET A 701 28.92 -20.69 14.94
N GLU A 702 28.37 -20.70 16.15
CA GLU A 702 28.20 -21.89 16.99
C GLU A 702 26.78 -22.48 16.77
N ALA A 703 26.68 -23.81 16.63
CA ALA A 703 25.42 -24.51 16.36
C ALA A 703 24.38 -24.33 17.47
N ASN A 704 23.10 -24.31 17.10
CA ASN A 704 21.94 -24.31 18.00
C ASN A 704 21.86 -23.12 18.98
N LEU A 705 22.67 -22.08 18.81
CA LEU A 705 22.60 -20.85 19.59
C LEU A 705 21.85 -19.74 18.84
N PRO A 706 21.07 -18.89 19.55
CA PRO A 706 20.36 -17.77 18.94
C PRO A 706 21.30 -16.59 18.69
N TYR A 707 21.22 -16.04 17.47
CA TYR A 707 21.89 -14.83 17.01
C TYR A 707 20.85 -13.79 16.57
N THR A 708 20.84 -12.60 17.19
CA THR A 708 19.94 -11.50 16.78
C THR A 708 20.62 -10.59 15.75
N PHE A 709 19.95 -10.36 14.64
CA PHE A 709 20.33 -9.38 13.63
C PHE A 709 19.33 -8.22 13.62
N ASN A 710 19.84 -6.98 13.70
CA ASN A 710 19.05 -5.75 13.71
C ASN A 710 19.41 -4.89 12.49
N ILE A 711 18.65 -4.95 11.40
CA ILE A 711 18.88 -4.06 10.25
C ILE A 711 18.34 -2.67 10.60
N ILE A 712 19.21 -1.70 10.92
CA ILE A 712 18.83 -0.43 11.58
C ILE A 712 18.50 0.75 10.65
N ASN A 713 18.74 0.66 9.34
CA ASN A 713 18.51 1.76 8.39
C ASN A 713 17.28 1.59 7.47
N CYS A 714 16.33 0.71 7.83
CA CYS A 714 15.14 0.46 7.01
C CYS A 714 14.28 1.73 6.82
N GLU A 715 13.77 1.92 5.61
CA GLU A 715 13.18 3.20 5.21
C GLU A 715 11.64 3.29 5.26
N LYS A 716 10.93 2.17 5.06
CA LYS A 716 9.46 2.17 4.86
C LYS A 716 8.70 2.29 6.19
N ALA A 717 7.53 2.93 6.18
CA ALA A 717 6.72 3.12 7.39
C ALA A 717 6.13 1.82 7.95
N ASN A 718 6.08 0.76 7.13
CA ASN A 718 5.64 -0.58 7.47
C ASN A 718 6.41 -1.59 6.59
N SER A 719 6.36 -2.89 6.91
CA SER A 719 7.06 -3.96 6.18
C SER A 719 6.26 -5.27 6.23
N GLN A 720 6.43 -6.16 5.25
CA GLN A 720 5.81 -7.48 5.25
C GLN A 720 6.26 -8.39 6.40
N PHE A 721 7.39 -8.09 7.05
CA PHE A 721 7.78 -8.69 8.33
C PHE A 721 6.73 -8.51 9.45
N ASN A 722 5.87 -7.47 9.36
CA ASN A 722 4.73 -7.30 10.26
C ASN A 722 3.50 -8.16 9.94
N PHE A 723 3.49 -8.85 8.78
CA PHE A 723 2.32 -9.51 8.20
C PHE A 723 2.53 -10.99 7.84
N GLY A 724 3.69 -11.56 8.20
CA GLY A 724 3.99 -12.98 8.07
C GLY A 724 5.28 -13.32 7.33
N MET A 725 5.91 -12.37 6.65
CA MET A 725 7.15 -12.65 5.91
C MET A 725 8.28 -13.06 6.85
N LYS A 726 9.04 -14.07 6.44
CA LYS A 726 10.34 -14.45 7.00
C LYS A 726 11.48 -14.10 6.01
N PRO A 727 12.68 -13.73 6.50
CA PRO A 727 13.90 -13.79 5.69
C PRO A 727 14.20 -15.24 5.28
N ILE A 728 15.14 -15.44 4.36
CA ILE A 728 15.59 -16.79 3.97
C ILE A 728 17.05 -17.02 4.34
N LEU A 729 17.36 -18.29 4.61
CA LEU A 729 18.68 -18.83 4.90
C LEU A 729 19.07 -19.85 3.83
N PHE A 730 20.33 -19.82 3.40
CA PHE A 730 20.99 -20.93 2.73
C PHE A 730 22.14 -21.44 3.63
N SER A 731 22.39 -22.75 3.67
CA SER A 731 23.50 -23.38 4.39
C SER A 731 24.34 -24.22 3.44
N VAL A 732 25.65 -23.96 3.39
CA VAL A 732 26.59 -24.74 2.56
C VAL A 732 26.73 -26.16 3.11
N THR A 733 26.70 -26.33 4.44
CA THR A 733 26.69 -27.66 5.07
C THR A 733 25.42 -28.47 4.72
N GLU A 734 24.22 -27.87 4.72
CA GLU A 734 23.00 -28.58 4.26
C GLU A 734 23.09 -28.99 2.78
N ALA A 735 23.66 -28.14 1.92
CA ALA A 735 23.89 -28.45 0.51
C ALA A 735 24.85 -29.63 0.32
N GLN A 736 25.97 -29.64 1.04
CA GLN A 736 26.94 -30.76 1.04
C GLN A 736 26.33 -32.05 1.59
N LEU A 737 25.38 -31.96 2.54
CA LEU A 737 24.60 -33.10 3.03
C LEU A 737 23.43 -33.50 2.11
N GLY A 738 23.47 -33.11 0.83
CA GLY A 738 22.50 -33.49 -0.19
C GLY A 738 21.15 -32.76 -0.10
N ARG A 739 21.07 -31.64 0.62
CA ARG A 739 19.85 -30.84 0.79
C ARG A 739 20.05 -29.36 0.37
N PRO A 740 20.51 -29.08 -0.86
CA PRO A 740 20.66 -27.71 -1.35
C PRO A 740 19.30 -27.02 -1.48
N GLY A 741 19.22 -25.79 -0.99
CA GLY A 741 18.10 -24.89 -1.24
C GLY A 741 17.93 -23.82 -0.16
N TRP A 742 17.22 -22.76 -0.51
CA TRP A 742 16.83 -21.72 0.44
C TRP A 742 15.63 -22.17 1.31
N VAL A 743 15.66 -21.82 2.59
CA VAL A 743 14.59 -22.08 3.58
C VAL A 743 14.20 -20.79 4.30
N ARG A 744 12.95 -20.65 4.75
CA ARG A 744 12.53 -19.46 5.53
C ARG A 744 13.06 -19.57 6.96
N THR A 745 13.77 -18.55 7.42
CA THR A 745 14.42 -18.50 8.74
C THR A 745 13.87 -17.38 9.62
N GLY A 746 14.38 -17.29 10.84
CA GLY A 746 14.08 -16.20 11.77
C GLY A 746 12.91 -16.48 12.70
N ALA A 747 13.21 -16.47 13.99
CA ALA A 747 12.28 -16.21 15.08
C ALA A 747 12.26 -14.71 15.42
N ASP A 748 11.45 -14.32 16.41
CA ASP A 748 11.44 -12.99 17.04
C ASP A 748 11.17 -11.78 16.12
N ILE A 749 10.67 -12.02 14.90
CA ILE A 749 10.63 -11.03 13.82
C ILE A 749 9.81 -9.79 14.20
N CYS A 750 10.49 -8.64 14.27
CA CYS A 750 9.92 -7.36 14.71
C CYS A 750 10.32 -6.21 13.76
N TYR A 751 9.39 -5.30 13.48
CA TYR A 751 9.65 -4.07 12.71
C TYR A 751 9.17 -2.83 13.47
N TYR A 752 10.10 -1.95 13.87
CA TYR A 752 9.82 -0.82 14.77
C TYR A 752 10.69 0.42 14.49
N ARG A 753 10.32 1.58 15.07
CA ARG A 753 11.03 2.85 14.86
C ARG A 753 12.16 3.03 15.89
N ASN A 754 13.38 3.27 15.41
CA ASN A 754 14.57 3.45 16.25
C ASN A 754 14.93 4.94 16.46
N CYS A 755 16.08 5.19 17.10
CA CYS A 755 16.58 6.54 17.40
C CYS A 755 17.32 7.22 16.23
N TYR A 756 17.89 6.44 15.29
CA TYR A 756 18.71 6.96 14.20
C TYR A 756 17.90 7.87 13.27
N GLN A 757 18.48 9.00 12.85
CA GLN A 757 17.80 9.99 12.01
C GLN A 757 18.39 10.03 10.58
N ARG A 758 17.54 10.27 9.57
CA ARG A 758 18.00 10.58 8.20
C ARG A 758 18.34 12.07 8.12
N PRO A 759 19.54 12.47 7.67
CA PRO A 759 19.92 13.88 7.55
C PRO A 759 18.95 14.65 6.64
N THR A 760 18.80 14.22 5.38
CA THR A 760 18.00 14.90 4.35
C THR A 760 16.51 15.04 4.66
N LYS A 761 15.89 14.07 5.34
CA LYS A 761 14.42 13.97 5.47
C LYS A 761 13.89 14.17 6.89
N GLY A 762 14.75 14.31 7.90
CA GLY A 762 14.39 14.58 9.29
C GLY A 762 13.52 13.52 10.01
N LYS A 763 13.15 12.43 9.33
CA LYS A 763 12.47 11.25 9.89
C LYS A 763 13.51 10.34 10.56
N ASN A 764 13.06 9.41 11.41
CA ASN A 764 13.92 8.33 11.89
C ASN A 764 13.98 7.20 10.85
N TYR A 765 14.99 6.34 10.97
CA TYR A 765 14.97 5.00 10.40
C TYR A 765 14.08 4.06 11.23
N LEU A 766 13.92 2.84 10.73
CA LEU A 766 13.25 1.75 11.39
C LEU A 766 14.21 0.56 11.46
N THR A 767 14.07 -0.27 12.49
CA THR A 767 14.81 -1.51 12.66
C THR A 767 13.94 -2.69 12.25
N THR A 768 14.48 -3.58 11.42
CA THR A 768 14.02 -4.98 11.34
C THR A 768 14.89 -5.81 12.27
N SER A 769 14.33 -6.42 13.31
CA SER A 769 15.04 -7.35 14.20
C SER A 769 14.52 -8.76 13.98
N PHE A 770 15.42 -9.74 13.87
CA PHE A 770 15.07 -11.17 13.80
C PHE A 770 16.17 -12.01 14.46
N THR A 771 15.81 -13.17 15.01
CA THR A 771 16.73 -14.10 15.68
C THR A 771 16.90 -15.35 14.83
N VAL A 772 18.12 -15.66 14.38
CA VAL A 772 18.44 -16.90 13.66
C VAL A 772 19.11 -17.88 14.61
N THR A 773 18.74 -19.15 14.51
CA THR A 773 19.47 -20.27 15.11
C THR A 773 20.05 -21.10 13.97
N PHE A 774 21.37 -21.23 13.91
CA PHE A 774 22.05 -21.97 12.85
C PHE A 774 22.14 -23.46 13.22
N PRO A 775 21.88 -24.40 12.30
CA PRO A 775 21.88 -25.84 12.60
C PRO A 775 23.30 -26.39 12.84
N HIS A 776 24.30 -25.87 12.12
CA HIS A 776 25.66 -26.38 12.08
C HIS A 776 26.66 -25.39 12.68
N ALA A 777 27.77 -25.91 13.21
CA ALA A 777 28.85 -25.10 13.77
C ALA A 777 29.93 -24.86 12.71
N TYR A 778 30.42 -23.62 12.64
CA TYR A 778 31.41 -23.17 11.65
C TYR A 778 30.96 -23.42 10.21
N ASP A 779 29.67 -23.27 9.94
CA ASP A 779 29.09 -23.31 8.61
C ASP A 779 29.44 -22.04 7.81
N VAL A 780 29.16 -22.06 6.50
CA VAL A 780 28.99 -20.86 5.70
C VAL A 780 27.52 -20.78 5.33
N CYS A 781 26.88 -19.68 5.74
CA CYS A 781 25.46 -19.43 5.49
C CYS A 781 25.27 -18.14 4.70
N TYR A 782 24.13 -18.04 4.01
CA TYR A 782 23.70 -16.80 3.38
C TYR A 782 22.33 -16.38 3.89
N LEU A 783 22.16 -15.08 4.15
CA LEU A 783 20.89 -14.48 4.54
C LEU A 783 20.44 -13.48 3.47
N ALA A 784 19.20 -13.59 3.02
CA ALA A 784 18.63 -12.71 2.01
C ALA A 784 17.20 -12.24 2.35
N TYR A 785 16.84 -11.07 1.80
CA TYR A 785 15.50 -10.47 1.92
C TYR A 785 14.44 -11.34 1.23
N HIS A 786 14.78 -11.86 0.06
CA HIS A 786 13.99 -12.79 -0.74
C HIS A 786 14.94 -13.62 -1.62
N PHE A 787 14.47 -14.68 -2.28
CA PHE A 787 15.31 -15.54 -3.13
C PHE A 787 16.09 -14.68 -4.13
N PRO A 788 17.44 -14.67 -4.09
CA PRO A 788 18.24 -14.02 -5.11
C PRO A 788 17.93 -14.58 -6.50
N TYR A 789 18.31 -13.82 -7.52
CA TYR A 789 18.31 -14.24 -8.91
C TYR A 789 19.24 -13.27 -9.61
N THR A 790 20.45 -13.70 -9.94
CA THR A 790 21.50 -12.84 -10.49
C THR A 790 21.31 -12.61 -11.99
N TYR A 791 21.96 -11.57 -12.53
CA TYR A 791 22.14 -11.42 -13.97
C TYR A 791 23.04 -12.54 -14.52
N SER A 792 24.05 -13.00 -13.75
CA SER A 792 24.80 -14.21 -14.13
C SER A 792 23.92 -15.46 -14.25
N LEU A 793 22.96 -15.68 -13.33
CA LEU A 793 22.01 -16.80 -13.43
C LEU A 793 21.16 -16.69 -14.70
N LEU A 794 20.61 -15.50 -14.99
CA LEU A 794 19.86 -15.23 -16.22
C LEU A 794 20.66 -15.58 -17.48
N MET A 795 21.90 -15.07 -17.58
CA MET A 795 22.74 -15.29 -18.76
C MET A 795 23.19 -16.76 -18.86
N THR A 796 23.41 -17.42 -17.73
CA THR A 796 23.70 -18.87 -17.70
C THR A 796 22.49 -19.69 -18.16
N ASN A 797 21.27 -19.33 -17.76
CA ASN A 797 20.05 -19.98 -18.27
C ASN A 797 19.85 -19.74 -19.77
N ILE A 798 20.10 -18.53 -20.27
CA ILE A 798 20.07 -18.21 -21.72
C ILE A 798 21.10 -19.05 -22.50
N TRP A 799 22.32 -19.21 -21.97
CA TRP A 799 23.35 -20.08 -22.55
C TRP A 799 22.91 -21.56 -22.59
N LYS A 800 22.29 -22.08 -21.51
CA LYS A 800 21.69 -23.43 -21.50
C LYS A 800 20.60 -23.57 -22.56
N TRP A 801 19.65 -22.64 -22.61
CA TRP A 801 18.52 -22.69 -23.55
C TRP A 801 18.99 -22.66 -25.00
N THR A 802 19.95 -21.80 -25.35
CA THR A 802 20.57 -21.71 -26.69
C THR A 802 21.09 -23.08 -27.21
N ARG A 803 21.32 -24.03 -26.30
CA ARG A 803 21.85 -25.38 -26.58
C ARG A 803 20.87 -26.53 -26.29
N ARG A 804 19.71 -26.25 -25.67
CA ARG A 804 18.72 -27.25 -25.21
C ARG A 804 17.30 -27.00 -25.79
N VAL A 805 17.10 -25.95 -26.58
CA VAL A 805 15.82 -25.62 -27.24
C VAL A 805 15.34 -26.78 -28.15
N PRO A 806 14.04 -27.12 -28.15
CA PRO A 806 13.47 -28.13 -29.04
C PRO A 806 13.60 -27.76 -30.54
N SER A 807 13.80 -28.76 -31.39
CA SER A 807 14.04 -28.57 -32.84
C SER A 807 12.89 -27.93 -33.62
N ASN A 808 11.67 -27.92 -33.08
CA ASN A 808 10.50 -27.24 -33.65
C ASN A 808 10.31 -25.79 -33.16
N THR A 809 11.20 -25.29 -32.30
CA THR A 809 11.07 -24.01 -31.60
C THR A 809 12.11 -23.02 -32.12
N TYR A 810 11.66 -21.87 -32.60
CA TYR A 810 12.52 -20.74 -32.89
C TYR A 810 12.90 -20.06 -31.57
N PHE A 811 14.18 -20.11 -31.21
CA PHE A 811 14.75 -19.35 -30.10
C PHE A 811 15.93 -18.51 -30.60
N ARG A 812 15.94 -17.22 -30.24
CA ARG A 812 17.04 -16.30 -30.56
C ARG A 812 17.27 -15.34 -29.40
N ALA A 813 18.52 -15.27 -28.95
CA ALA A 813 18.96 -14.44 -27.84
C ALA A 813 20.05 -13.48 -28.32
N GLU A 814 19.86 -12.18 -28.11
CA GLU A 814 20.71 -11.12 -28.67
C GLU A 814 20.95 -9.97 -27.67
N THR A 815 21.99 -9.18 -27.91
CA THR A 815 22.24 -7.94 -27.16
C THR A 815 21.38 -6.81 -27.71
N LEU A 816 20.39 -6.34 -26.95
CA LEU A 816 19.55 -5.19 -27.30
C LEU A 816 20.33 -3.87 -27.24
N CYS A 817 21.09 -3.70 -26.17
CA CYS A 817 21.97 -2.56 -25.92
C CYS A 817 22.98 -2.92 -24.82
N GLU A 818 24.00 -2.09 -24.66
CA GLU A 818 24.85 -2.10 -23.48
C GLU A 818 24.30 -1.12 -22.43
N THR A 819 24.48 -1.45 -21.16
CA THR A 819 24.11 -0.63 -20.00
C THR A 819 25.15 0.47 -19.73
N LEU A 820 24.91 1.41 -18.81
CA LEU A 820 25.83 2.51 -18.51
C LEU A 820 27.22 2.01 -18.10
N ASN A 821 27.30 0.92 -17.32
CA ASN A 821 28.56 0.27 -16.98
C ASN A 821 28.98 -0.87 -17.94
N GLY A 822 28.32 -1.00 -19.10
CA GLY A 822 28.76 -1.87 -20.20
C GLY A 822 28.51 -3.37 -20.00
N ASN A 823 27.46 -3.76 -19.28
CA ASN A 823 26.88 -5.11 -19.33
C ASN A 823 25.83 -5.22 -20.46
N ASN A 824 25.74 -6.37 -21.12
CA ASN A 824 24.79 -6.61 -22.22
C ASN A 824 23.35 -6.76 -21.70
N ASN A 825 22.38 -6.07 -22.30
CA ASN A 825 20.97 -6.31 -22.03
C ASN A 825 20.39 -7.34 -23.02
N PRO A 826 19.89 -8.52 -22.57
CA PRO A 826 19.42 -9.56 -23.45
C PRO A 826 17.98 -9.30 -23.94
N LEU A 827 17.78 -9.40 -25.26
CA LEU A 827 16.47 -9.60 -25.89
C LEU A 827 16.31 -11.07 -26.27
N LEU A 828 15.19 -11.67 -25.88
CA LEU A 828 14.81 -13.04 -26.25
C LEU A 828 13.63 -13.01 -27.23
N THR A 829 13.71 -13.83 -28.27
CA THR A 829 12.64 -14.08 -29.23
C THR A 829 12.25 -15.56 -29.20
N ILE A 830 10.97 -15.86 -28.98
CA ILE A 830 10.46 -17.25 -28.90
C ILE A 830 9.18 -17.38 -29.73
N THR A 831 9.11 -18.38 -30.62
CA THR A 831 7.94 -18.72 -31.45
C THR A 831 8.14 -20.09 -32.12
N SER A 832 7.18 -20.61 -32.89
CA SER A 832 7.39 -21.82 -33.71
C SER A 832 8.28 -21.51 -34.92
N LEU A 833 8.84 -22.53 -35.58
CA LEU A 833 9.48 -22.32 -36.89
C LEU A 833 8.50 -21.68 -37.90
N ASP A 834 9.00 -20.88 -38.83
CA ASP A 834 8.19 -20.31 -39.91
C ASP A 834 7.81 -21.40 -40.94
N SER A 835 6.59 -21.35 -41.49
CA SER A 835 6.09 -22.38 -42.40
C SER A 835 4.99 -21.86 -43.32
N LYS A 836 4.76 -22.55 -44.45
CA LYS A 836 3.67 -22.21 -45.39
C LYS A 836 2.27 -22.30 -44.76
N ASN A 837 2.08 -23.18 -43.78
CA ASN A 837 0.78 -23.43 -43.15
C ASN A 837 0.54 -22.54 -41.92
N ASN A 838 1.61 -22.15 -41.22
CA ASN A 838 1.60 -21.15 -40.16
C ASN A 838 2.74 -20.13 -40.42
N PRO A 839 2.51 -19.10 -41.25
CA PRO A 839 3.53 -18.09 -41.54
C PRO A 839 3.60 -17.05 -40.42
N ILE A 840 4.82 -16.74 -39.97
CA ILE A 840 5.13 -15.87 -38.83
C ILE A 840 4.55 -14.45 -38.94
N GLN A 841 4.24 -14.00 -40.16
CA GLN A 841 3.58 -12.71 -40.41
C GLN A 841 2.14 -12.64 -39.86
N ASN A 842 1.44 -13.78 -39.74
CA ASN A 842 0.07 -13.86 -39.24
C ASN A 842 0.00 -13.86 -37.70
N ARG A 843 1.11 -14.24 -37.03
CA ARG A 843 1.18 -14.40 -35.57
C ARG A 843 1.15 -13.04 -34.85
N LYS A 844 0.66 -13.03 -33.61
CA LYS A 844 0.56 -11.79 -32.80
C LYS A 844 1.81 -11.59 -31.95
N VAL A 845 2.24 -10.35 -31.73
CA VAL A 845 3.39 -10.05 -30.87
C VAL A 845 2.94 -10.00 -29.40
N ILE A 846 3.60 -10.76 -28.53
CA ILE A 846 3.49 -10.65 -27.07
C ILE A 846 4.80 -10.05 -26.56
N PHE A 847 4.73 -8.92 -25.86
CA PHE A 847 5.93 -8.21 -25.39
C PHE A 847 5.99 -8.22 -23.86
N LEU A 848 7.07 -8.78 -23.29
CA LEU A 848 7.19 -9.01 -21.85
C LEU A 848 8.47 -8.37 -21.30
N THR A 849 8.36 -7.76 -20.14
CA THR A 849 9.49 -7.13 -19.43
C THR A 849 9.46 -7.48 -17.95
N SER A 850 10.61 -7.45 -17.27
CA SER A 850 10.67 -7.71 -15.83
C SER A 850 11.76 -6.89 -15.13
N ARG A 851 11.56 -6.65 -13.83
CA ARG A 851 12.59 -6.23 -12.87
C ARG A 851 13.34 -4.95 -13.29
N VAL A 852 12.55 -3.93 -13.58
CA VAL A 852 12.99 -2.52 -13.67
C VAL A 852 13.40 -1.94 -12.31
N HIS A 853 12.94 -2.56 -11.21
CA HIS A 853 13.45 -2.35 -9.86
C HIS A 853 14.28 -3.57 -9.44
N PRO A 854 15.55 -3.40 -9.05
CA PRO A 854 16.49 -4.51 -8.93
C PRO A 854 16.23 -5.46 -7.75
N GLY A 855 15.76 -4.93 -6.62
CA GLY A 855 15.43 -5.73 -5.42
C GLY A 855 14.15 -6.55 -5.54
N GLU A 856 13.39 -6.41 -6.63
CA GLU A 856 12.14 -7.13 -6.91
C GLU A 856 12.45 -8.48 -7.60
N SER A 857 13.27 -9.31 -6.95
CA SER A 857 13.78 -10.58 -7.52
C SER A 857 12.70 -11.63 -7.78
N ASN A 858 11.59 -11.59 -7.03
CA ASN A 858 10.43 -12.44 -7.27
C ASN A 858 9.85 -12.26 -8.69
N ALA A 859 9.96 -11.06 -9.27
CA ALA A 859 9.55 -10.80 -10.66
C ALA A 859 10.46 -11.50 -11.70
N SER A 860 11.73 -11.78 -11.37
CA SER A 860 12.58 -12.64 -12.21
C SER A 860 12.19 -14.11 -12.10
N TRP A 861 11.84 -14.62 -10.91
CA TRP A 861 11.40 -16.02 -10.76
C TRP A 861 10.09 -16.32 -11.51
N VAL A 862 9.16 -15.35 -11.59
CA VAL A 862 7.97 -15.46 -12.46
C VAL A 862 8.35 -15.43 -13.94
N MET A 863 9.29 -14.57 -14.35
CA MET A 863 9.80 -14.51 -15.72
C MET A 863 10.55 -15.78 -16.13
N ASP A 864 11.33 -16.39 -15.22
CA ASP A 864 12.04 -17.65 -15.43
C ASP A 864 11.04 -18.80 -15.65
N GLY A 865 9.97 -18.87 -14.86
CA GLY A 865 8.87 -19.82 -15.09
C GLY A 865 8.11 -19.59 -16.41
N THR A 866 7.90 -18.34 -16.82
CA THR A 866 7.35 -18.01 -18.15
C THR A 866 8.30 -18.47 -19.28
N LEU A 867 9.61 -18.33 -19.10
CA LEU A 867 10.62 -18.75 -20.08
C LEU A 867 10.73 -20.29 -20.15
N GLU A 868 10.78 -20.97 -19.02
CA GLU A 868 10.72 -22.44 -18.93
C GLU A 868 9.45 -22.98 -19.61
N ALA A 869 8.30 -22.36 -19.35
CA ALA A 869 7.04 -22.70 -20.02
C ALA A 869 7.18 -22.58 -21.53
N LEU A 870 7.55 -21.39 -22.03
CA LEU A 870 7.66 -21.06 -23.46
C LEU A 870 8.72 -21.88 -24.22
N LEU A 871 9.68 -22.49 -23.53
CA LEU A 871 10.73 -23.33 -24.11
C LEU A 871 10.48 -24.85 -23.94
N SER A 872 9.40 -25.23 -23.25
CA SER A 872 9.02 -26.64 -23.04
C SER A 872 8.45 -27.31 -24.31
N ASN A 873 8.29 -28.64 -24.24
CA ASN A 873 7.63 -29.45 -25.27
C ASN A 873 6.12 -29.66 -25.01
N ASN A 874 5.50 -28.88 -24.11
CA ASN A 874 4.09 -29.08 -23.77
C ASN A 874 3.17 -28.69 -24.97
N PRO A 875 2.19 -29.52 -25.37
CA PRO A 875 1.27 -29.22 -26.48
C PRO A 875 0.57 -27.84 -26.41
N TYR A 876 0.17 -27.35 -25.23
CA TYR A 876 -0.45 -26.01 -25.16
C TYR A 876 0.56 -24.89 -25.46
N VAL A 877 1.84 -25.12 -25.14
CA VAL A 877 2.93 -24.19 -25.46
C VAL A 877 3.29 -24.24 -26.95
N ALA A 878 3.22 -25.41 -27.59
CA ALA A 878 3.34 -25.48 -29.05
C ALA A 878 2.28 -24.59 -29.73
N SER A 879 1.01 -24.69 -29.32
CA SER A 879 -0.07 -23.80 -29.80
C SER A 879 0.22 -22.32 -29.52
N LEU A 880 0.72 -21.97 -28.33
CA LEU A 880 1.14 -20.58 -28.03
C LEU A 880 2.24 -20.08 -28.96
N ARG A 881 3.24 -20.92 -29.26
CA ARG A 881 4.32 -20.59 -30.18
C ARG A 881 3.85 -20.51 -31.63
N ASP A 882 2.77 -21.20 -31.97
CA ASP A 882 2.10 -21.12 -33.25
C ASP A 882 1.24 -19.86 -33.40
N ASP A 883 0.55 -19.41 -32.36
CA ASP A 883 -0.28 -18.19 -32.37
C ASP A 883 0.54 -16.89 -32.22
N TYR A 884 1.67 -16.95 -31.51
CA TYR A 884 2.38 -15.77 -31.00
C TYR A 884 3.89 -15.74 -31.30
N VAL A 885 4.41 -14.52 -31.46
CA VAL A 885 5.84 -14.20 -31.38
C VAL A 885 6.08 -13.49 -30.04
N PHE A 886 6.80 -14.14 -29.14
CA PHE A 886 7.19 -13.57 -27.85
C PHE A 886 8.49 -12.79 -28.00
N LYS A 887 8.48 -11.52 -27.58
CA LYS A 887 9.67 -10.67 -27.40
C LYS A 887 9.81 -10.37 -25.91
N LEU A 888 10.92 -10.78 -25.29
CA LEU A 888 11.13 -10.62 -23.84
C LEU A 888 12.42 -9.88 -23.54
N VAL A 889 12.35 -8.88 -22.64
CA VAL A 889 13.51 -8.29 -21.98
C VAL A 889 13.46 -8.70 -20.49
N PRO A 890 14.04 -9.85 -20.11
CA PRO A 890 13.79 -10.49 -18.82
C PRO A 890 14.41 -9.79 -17.60
N MET A 891 15.24 -8.76 -17.80
CA MET A 891 15.76 -7.91 -16.74
C MET A 891 16.04 -6.49 -17.27
N LEU A 892 15.23 -5.52 -16.85
CA LEU A 892 15.35 -4.12 -17.29
C LEU A 892 16.42 -3.32 -16.53
N ASN A 893 16.78 -3.70 -15.30
CA ASN A 893 17.73 -2.98 -14.44
C ASN A 893 18.87 -3.89 -13.96
N ILE A 894 19.64 -4.39 -14.92
CA ILE A 894 20.81 -5.27 -14.69
C ILE A 894 21.80 -4.62 -13.72
N GLU A 895 22.11 -3.34 -13.91
CA GLU A 895 23.13 -2.65 -13.12
C GLU A 895 22.76 -2.57 -11.63
N GLY A 896 21.48 -2.31 -11.35
CA GLY A 896 20.97 -2.34 -9.98
C GLY A 896 21.00 -3.75 -9.40
N VAL A 897 20.70 -4.80 -10.19
CA VAL A 897 20.75 -6.19 -9.73
C VAL A 897 22.19 -6.60 -9.40
N VAL A 898 23.13 -6.30 -10.30
CA VAL A 898 24.56 -6.59 -10.14
C VAL A 898 25.12 -5.93 -8.87
N ASN A 899 24.78 -4.67 -8.62
CA ASN A 899 25.29 -3.88 -7.47
C ASN A 899 24.43 -3.99 -6.19
N GLY A 900 23.49 -4.92 -6.10
CA GLY A 900 22.68 -5.14 -4.89
C GLY A 900 21.76 -3.96 -4.52
N CYS A 901 21.39 -3.10 -5.48
CA CYS A 901 20.42 -2.04 -5.28
C CYS A 901 19.02 -2.61 -4.99
N ASN A 902 18.17 -1.79 -4.38
CA ASN A 902 16.79 -2.10 -4.11
C ASN A 902 15.83 -1.49 -5.15
N ARG A 903 16.00 -0.22 -5.56
CA ARG A 903 15.03 0.50 -6.41
C ARG A 903 15.60 1.14 -7.66
N TYR A 904 16.82 1.67 -7.60
CA TYR A 904 17.45 2.45 -8.67
C TYR A 904 18.62 1.71 -9.33
N GLY A 905 18.90 2.06 -10.58
CA GLY A 905 20.16 1.73 -11.25
C GLY A 905 21.25 2.77 -10.91
N LEU A 906 22.19 3.00 -11.81
CA LEU A 906 23.32 3.91 -11.56
C LEU A 906 22.96 5.41 -11.60
N THR A 907 21.80 5.79 -12.16
CA THR A 907 21.38 7.20 -12.29
C THR A 907 20.70 7.81 -11.06
N ASN A 908 20.44 7.03 -10.00
CA ASN A 908 19.63 7.44 -8.83
C ASN A 908 18.16 7.81 -9.18
N GLU A 909 17.62 7.24 -10.27
CA GLU A 909 16.24 7.48 -10.73
C GLU A 909 15.37 6.22 -10.75
N ASP A 910 14.04 6.39 -10.65
CA ASP A 910 13.06 5.32 -10.89
C ASP A 910 12.92 5.14 -12.41
N LEU A 911 13.53 4.10 -12.97
CA LEU A 911 13.45 3.80 -14.41
C LEU A 911 11.99 3.60 -14.87
N ASN A 912 11.09 3.13 -14.00
CA ASN A 912 9.65 3.08 -14.24
C ASN A 912 8.95 4.46 -14.07
N ARG A 913 9.69 5.56 -14.14
CA ARG A 913 9.19 6.93 -14.38
C ARG A 913 9.82 7.60 -15.61
N ARG A 914 10.58 6.86 -16.41
CA ARG A 914 11.29 7.39 -17.59
C ARG A 914 10.73 6.88 -18.93
N TRP A 915 9.62 6.14 -18.96
CA TRP A 915 9.06 5.58 -20.20
C TRP A 915 8.43 6.62 -21.15
N SER A 916 7.90 7.74 -20.65
CA SER A 916 7.33 8.79 -21.51
C SER A 916 8.39 9.39 -22.44
N ASN A 917 9.56 9.71 -21.89
CA ASN A 917 10.71 10.31 -22.57
C ASN A 917 12.02 9.75 -21.97
N PRO A 918 12.49 8.57 -22.41
CA PRO A 918 13.77 8.00 -21.97
C PRO A 918 14.95 8.66 -22.70
N ASN A 919 16.07 8.85 -22.01
CA ASN A 919 17.30 9.37 -22.60
C ASN A 919 18.13 8.20 -23.14
N ARG A 920 18.66 8.29 -24.37
CA ARG A 920 19.43 7.21 -25.03
C ARG A 920 20.71 6.83 -24.26
N VAL A 921 21.34 7.80 -23.59
CA VAL A 921 22.59 7.60 -22.85
C VAL A 921 22.32 7.19 -21.40
N LEU A 922 21.42 7.89 -20.69
CA LEU A 922 21.17 7.65 -19.26
C LEU A 922 20.19 6.49 -18.99
N HIS A 923 19.27 6.20 -19.92
CA HIS A 923 18.24 5.16 -19.75
C HIS A 923 18.28 4.12 -20.90
N PRO A 924 19.46 3.60 -21.31
CA PRO A 924 19.63 2.90 -22.59
C PRO A 924 18.68 1.70 -22.73
N VAL A 925 18.52 0.89 -21.68
CA VAL A 925 17.60 -0.26 -21.69
C VAL A 925 16.15 0.17 -21.89
N ILE A 926 15.69 1.22 -21.19
CA ILE A 926 14.31 1.73 -21.33
C ILE A 926 14.12 2.38 -22.70
N TYR A 927 15.12 3.11 -23.19
CA TYR A 927 15.14 3.71 -24.52
C TYR A 927 14.98 2.63 -25.60
N HIS A 928 15.90 1.68 -25.69
CA HIS A 928 15.90 0.66 -26.74
C HIS A 928 14.74 -0.34 -26.61
N THR A 929 14.30 -0.68 -25.38
CA THR A 929 13.08 -1.51 -25.18
C THR A 929 11.83 -0.80 -25.69
N LYS A 930 11.69 0.51 -25.46
CA LYS A 930 10.61 1.31 -26.05
C LYS A 930 10.74 1.41 -27.58
N GLY A 931 11.97 1.54 -28.09
CA GLY A 931 12.28 1.58 -29.53
C GLY A 931 11.81 0.32 -30.28
N LEU A 932 12.01 -0.87 -29.72
CA LEU A 932 11.45 -2.12 -30.25
C LEU A 932 9.92 -2.07 -30.40
N MET A 933 9.21 -1.58 -29.38
CA MET A 933 7.75 -1.49 -29.42
C MET A 933 7.25 -0.37 -30.34
N GLU A 934 7.98 0.75 -30.43
CA GLU A 934 7.73 1.79 -31.44
C GLU A 934 7.90 1.24 -32.86
N TYR A 935 8.93 0.42 -33.12
CA TYR A 935 9.14 -0.25 -34.41
C TYR A 935 8.00 -1.24 -34.73
N CYS A 936 7.58 -2.07 -33.76
CA CYS A 936 6.40 -2.94 -33.90
C CYS A 936 5.15 -2.15 -34.30
N THR A 937 4.82 -1.08 -33.58
CA THR A 937 3.60 -0.29 -33.82
C THR A 937 3.68 0.52 -35.11
N ARG A 938 4.81 1.20 -35.39
CA ARG A 938 4.90 2.23 -36.45
C ARG A 938 5.48 1.72 -37.77
N VAL A 939 6.49 0.85 -37.73
CA VAL A 939 7.16 0.37 -38.96
C VAL A 939 6.59 -0.98 -39.41
N LEU A 940 6.40 -1.93 -38.48
CA LEU A 940 5.78 -3.22 -38.80
C LEU A 940 4.24 -3.18 -38.84
N GLN A 941 3.61 -2.10 -38.36
CA GLN A 941 2.15 -1.95 -38.22
C GLN A 941 1.49 -3.12 -37.45
N ARG A 942 2.26 -3.74 -36.54
CA ARG A 942 1.90 -4.90 -35.70
C ARG A 942 2.18 -4.55 -34.23
N PRO A 943 1.37 -3.66 -33.62
CA PRO A 943 1.52 -3.32 -32.19
C PRO A 943 1.42 -4.58 -31.32
N PRO A 944 2.12 -4.65 -30.17
CA PRO A 944 1.97 -5.75 -29.21
C PRO A 944 0.51 -6.04 -28.86
N TYR A 945 0.08 -7.28 -29.02
CA TYR A 945 -1.28 -7.74 -28.70
C TYR A 945 -1.49 -7.85 -27.18
N VAL A 946 -0.40 -8.07 -26.43
CA VAL A 946 -0.29 -7.92 -24.97
C VAL A 946 1.08 -7.33 -24.63
N PHE A 947 1.12 -6.40 -23.67
CA PHE A 947 2.32 -5.96 -22.97
C PHE A 947 2.17 -6.23 -21.46
N VAL A 948 3.17 -6.86 -20.83
CA VAL A 948 3.23 -7.02 -19.36
C VAL A 948 4.61 -6.71 -18.83
N ASP A 949 4.68 -5.87 -17.81
CA ASP A 949 5.88 -5.54 -17.03
C ASP A 949 5.78 -6.20 -15.63
N TYR A 950 6.73 -7.05 -15.26
CA TYR A 950 6.69 -7.86 -14.02
C TYR A 950 7.44 -7.17 -12.85
N HIS A 951 6.77 -7.04 -11.70
CA HIS A 951 7.16 -6.26 -10.50
C HIS A 951 6.98 -7.04 -9.18
N GLY A 952 7.58 -6.52 -8.11
CA GLY A 952 7.52 -7.09 -6.75
C GLY A 952 6.82 -6.16 -5.73
N HIS A 953 5.63 -6.54 -5.27
CA HIS A 953 4.80 -5.69 -4.42
C HIS A 953 5.09 -5.83 -2.92
N SER A 954 6.03 -5.01 -2.42
CA SER A 954 6.52 -4.98 -1.03
C SER A 954 5.51 -4.76 0.13
N ARG A 955 4.20 -4.66 -0.14
CA ARG A 955 3.16 -4.42 0.90
C ARG A 955 1.82 -5.15 0.74
N ARG A 956 1.61 -5.96 -0.30
CA ARG A 956 0.37 -6.74 -0.51
C ARG A 956 0.74 -8.23 -0.62
N LYS A 957 -0.23 -9.08 -0.33
CA LYS A 957 -0.17 -10.53 -0.57
C LYS A 957 -0.77 -10.86 -1.93
N ASN A 958 -0.61 -12.11 -2.36
CA ASN A 958 -1.08 -12.63 -3.65
C ASN A 958 -0.38 -11.97 -4.86
N VAL A 959 -0.82 -12.32 -6.07
CA VAL A 959 -0.42 -11.73 -7.35
C VAL A 959 -1.62 -11.00 -7.96
N PHE A 960 -1.41 -9.85 -8.61
CA PHE A 960 -2.49 -9.10 -9.27
C PHE A 960 -1.97 -8.29 -10.48
N LEU A 961 -2.88 -7.83 -11.33
CA LEU A 961 -2.58 -6.98 -12.49
C LEU A 961 -3.08 -5.54 -12.27
N PHE A 962 -2.23 -4.56 -12.55
CA PHE A 962 -2.67 -3.22 -12.87
C PHE A 962 -2.76 -3.07 -14.39
N GLY A 963 -3.85 -2.52 -14.92
CA GLY A 963 -4.09 -2.30 -16.36
C GLY A 963 -4.61 -0.89 -16.66
N CYS A 964 -5.07 -0.60 -17.88
CA CYS A 964 -5.54 0.75 -18.24
C CYS A 964 -6.96 0.72 -18.85
N SER A 965 -7.93 1.36 -18.19
CA SER A 965 -9.27 1.64 -18.74
C SER A 965 -9.42 3.11 -19.13
N ARG A 966 -10.23 3.38 -20.16
CA ARG A 966 -10.50 4.75 -20.60
C ARG A 966 -11.39 5.49 -19.60
N SER A 967 -12.42 4.81 -19.08
CA SER A 967 -13.32 5.33 -18.04
C SER A 967 -12.60 5.69 -16.73
N GLY A 968 -11.52 4.97 -16.42
CA GLY A 968 -10.69 5.15 -15.22
C GLY A 968 -9.50 6.09 -15.40
N SER A 969 -9.36 6.76 -16.55
CA SER A 969 -8.29 7.72 -16.80
C SER A 969 -8.59 9.12 -16.25
N TRP A 970 -7.55 9.81 -15.79
CA TRP A 970 -7.60 11.21 -15.37
C TRP A 970 -7.75 12.20 -16.54
N SER A 971 -7.30 11.85 -17.76
CA SER A 971 -7.39 12.73 -18.94
C SER A 971 -8.82 12.81 -19.49
N ALA A 972 -9.23 13.99 -19.95
CA ALA A 972 -10.51 14.15 -20.66
C ALA A 972 -10.50 13.45 -22.03
N ALA A 973 -9.40 13.53 -22.78
CA ALA A 973 -9.26 12.95 -24.12
C ALA A 973 -9.34 11.42 -24.13
N ASP A 974 -8.84 10.75 -23.08
CA ASP A 974 -8.98 9.29 -22.92
C ASP A 974 -10.46 8.91 -22.71
N ARG A 975 -11.16 9.60 -21.79
CA ARG A 975 -12.57 9.33 -21.43
C ARG A 975 -13.57 9.66 -22.55
N ALA A 976 -13.19 10.50 -23.51
CA ALA A 976 -14.02 10.83 -24.67
C ALA A 976 -14.17 9.66 -25.66
N LYS A 977 -13.25 8.68 -25.61
CA LYS A 977 -13.29 7.47 -26.46
C LYS A 977 -14.04 6.34 -25.72
N PRO A 978 -14.84 5.52 -26.42
CA PRO A 978 -15.58 4.43 -25.79
C PRO A 978 -14.63 3.44 -25.10
N ASP A 979 -14.95 3.10 -23.85
CA ASP A 979 -14.20 2.12 -23.09
C ASP A 979 -14.54 0.70 -23.54
N GLN A 980 -13.56 -0.21 -23.49
CA GLN A 980 -13.71 -1.56 -24.03
C GLN A 980 -13.24 -2.60 -23.00
N PRO A 981 -14.09 -2.96 -22.02
CA PRO A 981 -13.69 -3.78 -20.87
C PRO A 981 -13.06 -5.13 -21.22
N ALA A 982 -13.51 -5.79 -22.30
CA ALA A 982 -12.91 -7.03 -22.80
C ALA A 982 -11.40 -6.88 -23.14
N GLN A 983 -10.94 -5.68 -23.52
CA GLN A 983 -9.51 -5.44 -23.79
C GLN A 983 -8.69 -5.54 -22.49
N TYR A 984 -9.09 -4.92 -21.39
CA TYR A 984 -8.26 -4.86 -20.17
C TYR A 984 -8.69 -5.81 -19.03
N LEU A 985 -9.83 -6.50 -19.14
CA LEU A 985 -10.32 -7.43 -18.11
C LEU A 985 -10.09 -8.92 -18.42
N MET A 986 -10.01 -9.32 -19.69
CA MET A 986 -10.00 -10.74 -20.07
C MET A 986 -8.83 -11.52 -19.43
N LEU A 987 -7.60 -11.05 -19.58
CA LEU A 987 -6.41 -11.67 -18.97
C LEU A 987 -6.52 -11.75 -17.43
N PRO A 988 -6.85 -10.66 -16.68
CA PRO A 988 -7.12 -10.75 -15.24
C PRO A 988 -8.15 -11.82 -14.81
N HIS A 989 -9.21 -12.05 -15.59
CA HIS A 989 -10.22 -13.08 -15.26
C HIS A 989 -9.71 -14.49 -15.56
N LEU A 990 -8.96 -14.68 -16.64
CA LEU A 990 -8.30 -15.96 -16.95
C LEU A 990 -7.25 -16.31 -15.88
N MET A 991 -6.42 -15.34 -15.48
CA MET A 991 -5.47 -15.50 -14.37
C MET A 991 -6.17 -15.90 -13.06
N GLN A 992 -7.35 -15.33 -12.75
CA GLN A 992 -8.11 -15.67 -11.55
C GLN A 992 -8.70 -17.10 -11.57
N ARG A 993 -8.96 -17.66 -12.75
CA ARG A 993 -9.43 -19.03 -12.92
C ARG A 993 -8.29 -20.05 -12.84
N ILE A 994 -7.11 -19.70 -13.34
CA ILE A 994 -5.98 -20.62 -13.49
C ILE A 994 -5.05 -20.57 -12.28
N SER A 995 -4.54 -19.39 -11.92
CA SER A 995 -3.45 -19.25 -10.97
C SER A 995 -3.94 -19.20 -9.53
N PRO A 996 -3.58 -20.17 -8.65
CA PRO A 996 -4.03 -20.18 -7.26
C PRO A 996 -3.52 -19.01 -6.41
N ALA A 997 -2.45 -18.34 -6.88
CA ALA A 997 -1.87 -17.17 -6.24
C ALA A 997 -2.54 -15.85 -6.65
N PHE A 998 -3.48 -15.85 -7.61
CA PHE A 998 -4.01 -14.61 -8.20
C PHE A 998 -5.21 -14.02 -7.45
N ALA A 999 -5.27 -12.68 -7.40
CA ALA A 999 -6.27 -11.90 -6.70
C ALA A 999 -6.85 -10.77 -7.57
N LEU A 1000 -7.87 -11.10 -8.37
CA LEU A 1000 -8.66 -10.15 -9.16
C LEU A 1000 -9.21 -8.96 -8.34
N PRO A 1001 -9.64 -9.11 -7.07
CA PRO A 1001 -10.07 -7.97 -6.24
C PRO A 1001 -8.96 -6.94 -5.93
N LEU A 1002 -7.68 -7.30 -6.09
CA LEU A 1002 -6.54 -6.38 -5.88
C LEU A 1002 -6.14 -5.63 -7.17
N CYS A 1003 -6.64 -6.06 -8.33
CA CYS A 1003 -6.38 -5.43 -9.62
C CYS A 1003 -6.92 -3.99 -9.69
N SER A 1004 -6.30 -3.15 -10.53
CA SER A 1004 -6.73 -1.76 -10.72
C SER A 1004 -6.49 -1.31 -12.15
N PHE A 1005 -7.51 -0.72 -12.76
CA PHE A 1005 -7.49 -0.28 -14.17
C PHE A 1005 -7.46 1.25 -14.30
N LYS A 1006 -7.31 1.97 -13.18
CA LYS A 1006 -7.20 3.43 -13.18
C LYS A 1006 -5.88 3.90 -13.80
N VAL A 1007 -5.95 5.01 -14.51
CA VAL A 1007 -4.79 5.75 -15.00
C VAL A 1007 -4.75 7.09 -14.29
N GLU A 1008 -3.71 7.31 -13.48
CA GLU A 1008 -3.54 8.47 -12.60
C GLU A 1008 -2.37 9.33 -13.09
N ARG A 1009 -2.45 10.65 -12.90
CA ARG A 1009 -1.47 11.61 -13.47
C ARG A 1009 -0.02 11.38 -13.00
N ASN A 1010 0.18 10.81 -11.81
CA ASN A 1010 1.49 10.44 -11.26
C ASN A 1010 2.03 9.08 -11.75
N LYS A 1011 1.27 8.33 -12.57
CA LYS A 1011 1.68 7.06 -13.18
C LYS A 1011 1.89 7.16 -14.70
N GLU A 1012 1.74 8.36 -15.29
CA GLU A 1012 1.85 8.64 -16.74
C GLU A 1012 3.15 8.12 -17.37
N SER A 1013 4.27 8.18 -16.65
CA SER A 1013 5.59 7.75 -17.12
C SER A 1013 6.00 6.32 -16.69
N THR A 1014 5.04 5.53 -16.21
CA THR A 1014 5.21 4.08 -16.03
C THR A 1014 5.08 3.34 -17.37
N ALA A 1015 5.76 2.20 -17.50
CA ALA A 1015 5.77 1.38 -18.72
C ALA A 1015 4.35 1.13 -19.24
N ARG A 1016 3.50 0.55 -18.39
CA ARG A 1016 2.08 0.26 -18.65
C ARG A 1016 1.32 1.44 -19.27
N VAL A 1017 1.44 2.64 -18.71
CA VAL A 1017 0.65 3.81 -19.15
C VAL A 1017 1.23 4.45 -20.41
N ALA A 1018 2.56 4.56 -20.50
CA ALA A 1018 3.24 5.08 -21.68
C ALA A 1018 2.98 4.19 -22.91
N ILE A 1019 3.16 2.88 -22.78
CA ILE A 1019 2.94 1.90 -23.87
C ILE A 1019 1.46 1.82 -24.27
N TRP A 1020 0.53 1.96 -23.32
CA TRP A 1020 -0.92 2.03 -23.61
C TRP A 1020 -1.28 3.28 -24.42
N ARG A 1021 -0.89 4.48 -23.98
CA ARG A 1021 -1.34 5.73 -24.61
C ARG A 1021 -0.50 6.14 -25.83
N GLN A 1022 0.82 5.98 -25.78
CA GLN A 1022 1.71 6.41 -26.86
C GLN A 1022 1.77 5.39 -28.01
N LEU A 1023 1.67 4.07 -27.72
CA LEU A 1023 1.80 3.01 -28.73
C LEU A 1023 0.51 2.22 -29.00
N GLY A 1024 -0.61 2.61 -28.38
CA GLY A 1024 -1.94 2.05 -28.64
C GLY A 1024 -2.19 0.63 -28.09
N VAL A 1025 -1.26 0.07 -27.32
CA VAL A 1025 -1.36 -1.31 -26.79
C VAL A 1025 -2.47 -1.39 -25.74
N SER A 1026 -3.65 -1.87 -26.15
CA SER A 1026 -4.85 -1.92 -25.30
C SER A 1026 -4.70 -2.87 -24.11
N ARG A 1027 -3.97 -3.98 -24.30
CA ARG A 1027 -3.64 -5.00 -23.30
C ARG A 1027 -2.30 -4.72 -22.62
N SER A 1028 -2.18 -3.53 -22.04
CA SER A 1028 -0.97 -3.10 -21.34
C SER A 1028 -1.15 -3.25 -19.83
N TYR A 1029 -0.23 -3.98 -19.19
CA TYR A 1029 -0.32 -4.36 -17.78
C TYR A 1029 1.00 -4.20 -17.01
N THR A 1030 0.88 -4.08 -15.69
CA THR A 1030 1.94 -4.33 -14.71
C THR A 1030 1.50 -5.50 -13.83
N MET A 1031 2.30 -6.56 -13.73
CA MET A 1031 2.06 -7.70 -12.85
C MET A 1031 2.81 -7.50 -11.54
N GLU A 1032 2.08 -7.56 -10.43
CA GLU A 1032 2.58 -7.25 -9.09
C GLU A 1032 2.58 -8.53 -8.25
N SER A 1033 3.77 -9.05 -7.90
CA SER A 1033 3.95 -10.32 -7.19
C SER A 1033 4.38 -10.10 -5.73
N SER A 1034 3.82 -10.83 -4.77
CA SER A 1034 4.17 -10.64 -3.35
C SER A 1034 5.59 -11.12 -3.01
N PHE A 1035 6.28 -10.38 -2.13
CA PHE A 1035 7.51 -10.82 -1.44
C PHE A 1035 7.25 -11.74 -0.24
N CYS A 1036 5.97 -11.97 0.10
CA CYS A 1036 5.56 -12.59 1.35
C CYS A 1036 4.86 -13.93 1.06
N GLY A 1037 3.64 -13.88 0.56
CA GLY A 1037 2.75 -15.03 0.49
C GLY A 1037 1.36 -14.64 0.02
N CYS A 1038 0.41 -15.56 0.18
CA CYS A 1038 -1.00 -15.34 -0.14
C CYS A 1038 -1.87 -15.23 1.13
N ASP A 1039 -3.03 -14.59 1.01
CA ASP A 1039 -4.09 -14.55 2.03
C ASP A 1039 -5.48 -14.94 1.49
N GLN A 1040 -5.54 -15.35 0.22
CA GLN A 1040 -6.69 -16.00 -0.42
C GLN A 1040 -6.21 -17.14 -1.37
N GLY A 1041 -7.15 -17.91 -1.92
CA GLY A 1041 -6.84 -19.08 -2.75
C GLY A 1041 -6.40 -20.29 -1.93
N THR A 1042 -5.93 -21.35 -2.58
CA THR A 1042 -5.40 -22.55 -1.90
C THR A 1042 -4.09 -22.27 -1.15
N LEU A 1043 -3.35 -21.25 -1.57
CA LEU A 1043 -2.09 -20.80 -0.94
C LEU A 1043 -2.31 -19.86 0.27
N ALA A 1044 -3.55 -19.65 0.71
CA ALA A 1044 -3.87 -18.71 1.79
C ALA A 1044 -3.14 -19.05 3.10
N GLY A 1045 -2.28 -18.14 3.57
CA GLY A 1045 -1.49 -18.33 4.78
C GLY A 1045 -0.12 -18.99 4.55
N LEU A 1046 0.25 -19.31 3.31
CA LEU A 1046 1.57 -19.83 2.94
C LEU A 1046 2.48 -18.72 2.37
N HIS A 1047 3.79 -18.91 2.48
CA HIS A 1047 4.78 -18.14 1.74
C HIS A 1047 4.77 -18.49 0.24
N LEU A 1048 5.17 -17.55 -0.61
CA LEU A 1048 5.60 -17.88 -1.97
C LEU A 1048 7.02 -18.44 -1.93
N ASP A 1049 7.26 -19.50 -2.70
CA ASP A 1049 8.55 -20.17 -2.91
C ASP A 1049 9.00 -19.98 -4.38
N THR A 1050 10.24 -20.32 -4.75
CA THR A 1050 10.65 -20.22 -6.17
C THR A 1050 9.79 -21.10 -7.07
N LYS A 1051 9.40 -22.30 -6.60
CA LYS A 1051 8.43 -23.18 -7.27
C LYS A 1051 7.08 -22.49 -7.52
N HIS A 1052 6.54 -21.77 -6.53
CA HIS A 1052 5.28 -21.04 -6.67
C HIS A 1052 5.40 -19.87 -7.65
N LEU A 1053 6.52 -19.15 -7.62
CA LEU A 1053 6.78 -18.05 -8.54
C LEU A 1053 6.94 -18.53 -9.99
N LYS A 1054 7.62 -19.66 -10.21
CA LYS A 1054 7.71 -20.28 -11.53
C LYS A 1054 6.35 -20.76 -12.04
N ALA A 1055 5.53 -21.36 -11.17
CA ALA A 1055 4.16 -21.77 -11.51
C ALA A 1055 3.29 -20.58 -11.98
N ILE A 1056 3.38 -19.41 -11.32
CA ILE A 1056 2.66 -18.19 -11.76
C ILE A 1056 3.03 -17.76 -13.20
N GLY A 1057 4.26 -18.01 -13.65
CA GLY A 1057 4.68 -17.79 -15.04
C GLY A 1057 4.10 -18.82 -16.02
N GLN A 1058 3.99 -20.08 -15.60
CA GLN A 1058 3.36 -21.16 -16.35
C GLN A 1058 1.83 -20.94 -16.48
N ASP A 1059 1.17 -20.54 -15.38
CA ASP A 1059 -0.24 -20.14 -15.31
C ASP A 1059 -0.53 -18.98 -16.29
N PHE A 1060 0.39 -18.00 -16.36
CA PHE A 1060 0.29 -16.87 -17.28
C PHE A 1060 0.34 -17.30 -18.74
N CYS A 1061 1.23 -18.23 -19.11
CA CYS A 1061 1.21 -18.83 -20.45
C CYS A 1061 -0.12 -19.54 -20.73
N GLN A 1062 -0.64 -20.34 -19.79
CA GLN A 1062 -1.93 -21.01 -19.95
C GLN A 1062 -3.09 -20.01 -20.11
N ALA A 1063 -3.04 -18.88 -19.38
CA ALA A 1063 -4.00 -17.79 -19.54
C ALA A 1063 -3.95 -17.16 -20.94
N LEU A 1064 -2.76 -16.98 -21.52
CA LEU A 1064 -2.61 -16.50 -22.90
C LEU A 1064 -3.22 -17.49 -23.93
N SER A 1065 -3.11 -18.80 -23.73
CA SER A 1065 -3.68 -19.80 -24.66
C SER A 1065 -5.21 -19.84 -24.67
N MET A 1066 -5.85 -19.22 -23.69
CA MET A 1066 -7.31 -19.08 -23.62
C MET A 1066 -7.82 -17.75 -24.22
N MET A 1067 -6.93 -16.86 -24.67
CA MET A 1067 -7.30 -15.56 -25.24
C MET A 1067 -7.73 -15.64 -26.71
N LYS A 1068 -9.01 -15.98 -26.94
CA LYS A 1068 -9.64 -15.93 -28.27
C LYS A 1068 -10.05 -14.49 -28.65
N ASP A 1069 -10.08 -14.18 -29.95
CA ASP A 1069 -10.44 -12.84 -30.45
C ASP A 1069 -11.95 -12.54 -30.47
N CYS A 1070 -12.81 -13.55 -30.26
CA CYS A 1070 -14.27 -13.43 -30.31
C CYS A 1070 -14.84 -12.61 -29.13
N ALA A 1071 -14.65 -11.29 -29.19
CA ALA A 1071 -15.12 -10.33 -28.20
C ALA A 1071 -16.66 -10.27 -28.07
N GLU A 1072 -17.39 -10.86 -29.02
CA GLU A 1072 -18.86 -10.91 -29.03
C GLU A 1072 -19.43 -11.92 -28.00
N ASP A 1073 -18.69 -12.98 -27.66
CA ASP A 1073 -19.10 -13.94 -26.61
C ASP A 1073 -18.61 -13.55 -25.21
N TRP A 1074 -17.50 -12.81 -25.09
CA TRP A 1074 -16.90 -12.44 -23.81
C TRP A 1074 -17.73 -11.35 -23.08
N SER A 1075 -18.69 -11.80 -22.30
CA SER A 1075 -19.50 -10.99 -21.40
C SER A 1075 -19.16 -11.28 -19.94
N VAL A 1076 -18.88 -10.23 -19.17
CA VAL A 1076 -18.44 -10.32 -17.75
C VAL A 1076 -19.48 -11.01 -16.86
N GLU A 1077 -20.74 -11.05 -17.28
CA GLU A 1077 -21.86 -11.66 -16.56
C GLU A 1077 -22.09 -13.15 -16.88
N LYS A 1078 -21.56 -13.68 -18.00
CA LYS A 1078 -21.66 -15.12 -18.37
C LYS A 1078 -20.53 -15.97 -17.75
N ILE A 1079 -20.19 -15.75 -16.48
CA ILE A 1079 -19.17 -16.56 -15.77
C ILE A 1079 -19.87 -17.36 -14.65
N PRO A 1080 -20.13 -18.67 -14.84
CA PRO A 1080 -20.70 -19.52 -13.80
C PRO A 1080 -19.76 -19.62 -12.60
N MET A 1081 -20.27 -19.30 -11.41
CA MET A 1081 -19.56 -19.49 -10.14
C MET A 1081 -19.65 -20.96 -9.69
N GLY A 1082 -18.86 -21.80 -10.35
CA GLY A 1082 -18.62 -23.19 -9.95
C GLY A 1082 -19.51 -24.22 -10.63
N GLU A 1083 -18.93 -24.93 -11.60
CA GLU A 1083 -19.23 -26.34 -11.87
C GLU A 1083 -17.90 -27.12 -11.76
N GLY A 1084 -17.99 -28.43 -11.53
CA GLY A 1084 -16.86 -29.26 -11.09
C GLY A 1084 -15.78 -29.52 -12.15
N ILE A 1085 -14.68 -30.11 -11.68
CA ILE A 1085 -13.71 -30.80 -12.53
C ILE A 1085 -14.45 -31.99 -13.19
N PRO A 1086 -14.30 -32.25 -14.51
CA PRO A 1086 -14.81 -33.47 -15.11
C PRO A 1086 -14.08 -34.68 -14.52
N GLU A 1087 -14.81 -35.63 -13.96
CA GLU A 1087 -14.25 -36.91 -13.52
C GLU A 1087 -13.88 -37.76 -14.73
N GLU A 1088 -12.62 -38.22 -14.82
CA GLU A 1088 -12.24 -39.26 -15.77
C GLU A 1088 -12.73 -40.62 -15.24
N SER A 1089 -13.74 -41.17 -15.91
CA SER A 1089 -14.32 -42.47 -15.57
C SER A 1089 -13.40 -43.63 -16.03
N GLY A 1090 -12.93 -44.46 -15.11
CA GLY A 1090 -11.85 -45.42 -15.39
C GLY A 1090 -11.71 -46.62 -14.46
N CYS A 1091 -12.82 -47.12 -13.90
CA CYS A 1091 -13.02 -48.46 -13.31
C CYS A 1091 -11.85 -49.15 -12.55
N MET A 1092 -12.03 -49.36 -11.25
CA MET A 1092 -12.21 -50.71 -10.69
C MET A 1092 -12.76 -50.62 -9.25
N GLU A 1093 -13.93 -51.22 -9.03
CA GLU A 1093 -14.46 -51.52 -7.68
C GLU A 1093 -14.11 -52.98 -7.36
N ASP A 1094 -13.74 -53.26 -6.11
CA ASP A 1094 -13.77 -54.62 -5.55
C ASP A 1094 -14.14 -54.54 -4.04
N GLU A 1095 -14.69 -55.63 -3.53
CA GLU A 1095 -15.72 -55.60 -2.48
C GLU A 1095 -15.27 -55.20 -1.05
N ILE A 1096 -16.18 -54.53 -0.32
CA ILE A 1096 -16.13 -54.45 1.14
C ILE A 1096 -16.64 -55.78 1.73
N SER A 1097 -15.82 -56.44 2.55
CA SER A 1097 -16.29 -57.50 3.46
C SER A 1097 -16.16 -57.08 4.93
N SER A 1098 -17.11 -57.49 5.75
CA SER A 1098 -17.21 -57.10 7.16
C SER A 1098 -16.70 -58.19 8.11
N SER A 1099 -15.97 -57.77 9.15
CA SER A 1099 -15.80 -58.53 10.39
C SER A 1099 -15.50 -57.57 11.56
N CYS A 1100 -15.49 -58.08 12.79
CA CYS A 1100 -15.89 -57.33 13.98
C CYS A 1100 -14.88 -57.43 15.15
N GLU A 1101 -15.20 -56.69 16.22
CA GLU A 1101 -14.83 -56.91 17.64
C GLU A 1101 -13.43 -56.51 18.15
N SER A 1102 -13.44 -55.86 19.33
CA SER A 1102 -12.42 -55.80 20.42
C SER A 1102 -10.99 -55.29 20.11
N ASP A 1103 -10.34 -54.45 20.94
CA ASP A 1103 -10.52 -54.20 22.38
C ASP A 1103 -10.31 -52.72 22.81
N GLU A 1104 -10.64 -52.41 24.08
CA GLU A 1104 -10.46 -51.10 24.74
C GLU A 1104 -9.17 -50.99 25.59
N SER A 1105 -8.95 -49.82 26.23
CA SER A 1105 -7.99 -49.49 27.32
C SER A 1105 -6.50 -49.35 26.93
N ASP A 1106 -5.65 -48.52 27.59
CA ASP A 1106 -5.80 -47.38 28.53
C ASP A 1106 -4.43 -46.66 28.62
N PHE A 1107 -4.23 -45.42 29.11
CA PHE A 1107 -5.11 -44.34 29.62
C PHE A 1107 -4.45 -42.98 29.27
N GLU A 1108 -5.19 -41.87 29.23
CA GLU A 1108 -4.64 -40.50 29.20
C GLU A 1108 -4.12 -40.03 30.58
N THR A 1109 -3.15 -39.10 30.63
CA THR A 1109 -3.39 -37.67 31.02
C THR A 1109 -2.12 -36.81 31.03
#